data_AF-A0A1H3T3U9-F1
#
_entry.id   AF-A0A1H3T3U9-F1
#
_cell.length_a   1.000
_cell.length_b   1.000
_cell.length_c   1.000
_cell.angle_alpha   90.00
_cell.angle_beta   90.00
_cell.angle_gamma   90.00
#
_symmetry.space_group_name_H-M   'P 1'
#
loop_
_entity.id
_entity.type
_entity.pdbx_description
1 polymer ?
#
loop_
_entity_poly.entity_id
_entity_poly.type
_entity_poly.pdbx_seq_one_letter_code
_entity_poly.pdbx_strand_id
1 'polypeptide(L)'
;MFVPSPPTAPGRVLAATAAATLAAAAAVFTSATPALAATTTLYVSPSGSGTSCSAAQPCSLTAAQTAVRALTGSMSGDIVVQLADGVYRLSSPLRLTAADSGTNGYRVVWQAAPSARPVLTGARAVTGWSLADAGRNIWRANVGAGVDSRQLYVDGAIATRARTQVNRGDFTADATGMRFTNSALSYLNNLGNQSRIQMESVNSFTDRYVSVQSISGNLIRMQQPGWSNNNFGYDTFTSPHRAGPLYLSNAYEFLDAPGEWYLDPGSGALSYIPLAGQNMTTARVELPTLQSLVQVGGTYDAPAHHLTFSGITFTGTSWLGPSGNQGYADQQTGAYIQGNWNWPGFSTCHNGCSQFEATRPNWLQSPAAVQVSAANNITFTDAQFVNLGQTAIGIGNDANAHASGVGLGASNITITRSEIARNVAGGIVVGGVRADAHHPSDQRMVNRDITISNNRLHDLGVEHRGIVSVLTTYVTNATVSYNEVYNMPYTGMSMGYGWGSNDAGGSNHYADRGLYNYQPRYSTATTASNNRLIGNYVHDVMQQMNDGGCIYTLSANPGGLISDNYCLRTNGHFGLYFDEGSRYYTARNNVFSATGTWATANYWFAENMGNFTVTNNWSSNGSTNVTNGDRGNVVSGNVTVTSGNWPAGAQAVMAAAGPQGGGGGGQQTGQIVGGQSGRCLEIGGSSTTNGTQAQLWDCQGGTNQRWTYTAGRQLMVYGNKCLDASGQGTANGTLAIIWDCNGQVNQQWSVNSNGTITGVQSGLCLDASGQGTANGTKVHLWACHGGSNQQWTLRS
;
A
#
# COMPACT_ATOMS: atom_id res chain seq x y z
N MET A 1 -11.23 -11.90 -63.24
CA MET A 1 -10.61 -12.55 -64.41
C MET A 1 -10.88 -11.60 -65.58
N PHE A 2 -9.99 -10.66 -65.91
CA PHE A 2 -8.87 -10.84 -66.82
C PHE A 2 -7.72 -9.85 -66.48
N VAL A 3 -6.48 -10.31 -66.70
CA VAL A 3 -5.20 -9.73 -66.29
C VAL A 3 -4.69 -8.70 -67.32
N PRO A 4 -3.94 -7.64 -66.93
CA PRO A 4 -3.53 -6.54 -67.81
C PRO A 4 -2.08 -6.62 -68.31
N SER A 5 -1.82 -5.85 -69.37
CA SER A 5 -0.51 -5.33 -69.86
C SER A 5 -0.70 -3.80 -70.09
N PRO A 6 0.32 -2.91 -70.23
CA PRO A 6 1.75 -3.14 -70.52
C PRO A 6 2.74 -2.24 -69.70
N PRO A 7 4.06 -2.29 -69.96
CA PRO A 7 5.04 -1.35 -69.39
C PRO A 7 5.83 -0.51 -70.44
N THR A 8 6.64 0.42 -69.89
CA THR A 8 7.76 1.22 -70.46
C THR A 8 7.38 2.55 -71.15
N ALA A 9 8.04 3.70 -70.96
CA ALA A 9 9.39 4.04 -70.51
C ALA A 9 9.44 5.47 -69.88
N PRO A 10 10.60 5.93 -69.37
CA PRO A 10 11.08 7.22 -69.89
C PRO A 10 12.60 7.28 -70.13
N GLY A 11 12.97 7.96 -71.22
CA GLY A 11 14.33 8.33 -71.59
C GLY A 11 14.71 9.74 -71.10
N ARG A 12 15.69 9.75 -70.20
CA ARG A 12 16.84 10.67 -69.99
C ARG A 12 16.83 12.08 -70.64
N VAL A 13 17.21 13.07 -69.82
CA VAL A 13 18.13 14.14 -70.22
C VAL A 13 19.33 14.17 -69.25
N LEU A 14 20.51 14.22 -69.85
CA LEU A 14 21.87 14.18 -69.29
C LEU A 14 22.46 15.59 -69.22
N ALA A 15 23.29 15.85 -68.20
CA ALA A 15 24.62 16.53 -68.28
C ALA A 15 25.21 16.57 -66.84
N ALA A 16 26.20 15.76 -66.44
CA ALA A 16 27.66 15.80 -66.75
C ALA A 16 28.31 17.12 -66.27
N THR A 17 29.40 17.21 -65.48
CA THR A 17 30.49 16.31 -65.01
C THR A 17 31.30 17.13 -63.96
N ALA A 18 31.95 16.58 -62.92
CA ALA A 18 33.33 16.08 -62.99
C ALA A 18 33.77 15.44 -61.65
N ALA A 19 34.74 14.52 -61.75
CA ALA A 19 35.12 13.51 -60.77
C ALA A 19 36.36 13.87 -59.91
N ALA A 20 36.47 13.24 -58.74
CA ALA A 20 37.74 12.93 -58.10
C ALA A 20 37.66 11.63 -57.28
N THR A 21 38.33 10.60 -57.81
CA THR A 21 38.99 9.42 -57.19
C THR A 21 38.62 9.01 -55.74
N LEU A 22 37.99 7.83 -55.60
CA LEU A 22 37.90 7.07 -54.35
C LEU A 22 39.01 6.03 -54.26
N ALA A 23 39.89 6.17 -53.26
CA ALA A 23 40.74 5.10 -52.76
C ALA A 23 39.91 4.24 -51.79
N ALA A 24 39.85 2.93 -52.03
CA ALA A 24 39.17 1.99 -51.16
C ALA A 24 40.00 1.72 -49.90
N ALA A 25 39.56 2.26 -48.75
CA ALA A 25 40.01 1.81 -47.43
C ALA A 25 39.00 0.79 -46.90
N ALA A 26 39.44 -0.45 -46.73
CA ALA A 26 38.68 -1.48 -46.02
C ALA A 26 38.60 -1.10 -44.54
N ALA A 27 37.46 -0.56 -44.10
CA ALA A 27 37.19 -0.32 -42.69
C ALA A 27 36.88 -1.66 -42.00
N VAL A 28 37.79 -2.09 -41.15
CA VAL A 28 37.53 -3.14 -40.16
C VAL A 28 36.52 -2.57 -39.17
N PHE A 29 35.25 -2.99 -39.27
CA PHE A 29 34.26 -2.70 -38.25
C PHE A 29 34.60 -3.52 -37.00
N THR A 30 35.36 -2.94 -36.09
CA THR A 30 35.38 -3.40 -34.70
C THR A 30 34.00 -3.10 -34.13
N SER A 31 33.16 -4.13 -33.98
CA SER A 31 31.95 -4.03 -33.16
C SER A 31 32.39 -3.68 -31.73
N ALA A 32 32.25 -2.41 -31.36
CA ALA A 32 32.47 -1.98 -29.99
C ALA A 32 31.53 -2.78 -29.09
N THR A 33 32.09 -3.40 -28.06
CA THR A 33 31.31 -3.92 -26.94
C THR A 33 30.40 -2.80 -26.43
N PRO A 34 29.10 -3.03 -26.19
CA PRO A 34 28.23 -1.99 -25.63
C PRO A 34 28.87 -1.48 -24.34
N ALA A 35 29.12 -0.17 -24.27
CA ALA A 35 29.59 0.46 -23.05
C ALA A 35 28.59 0.14 -21.94
N LEU A 36 29.06 -0.39 -20.80
CA LEU A 36 28.24 -0.54 -19.61
C LEU A 36 27.64 0.84 -19.29
N ALA A 37 26.31 0.92 -19.16
CA ALA A 37 25.64 2.18 -18.81
C ALA A 37 26.27 2.73 -17.50
N ALA A 38 26.71 3.98 -17.53
CA ALA A 38 27.45 4.56 -16.41
C ALA A 38 26.46 4.91 -15.27
N THR A 39 26.48 4.13 -14.18
CA THR A 39 25.69 4.46 -12.98
C THR A 39 26.37 5.58 -12.20
N THR A 40 25.67 6.70 -11.99
CA THR A 40 26.14 7.77 -11.12
C THR A 40 25.57 7.56 -9.71
N THR A 41 26.43 7.47 -8.70
CA THR A 41 25.99 7.31 -7.30
C THR A 41 26.26 8.58 -6.49
N LEU A 42 25.20 9.12 -5.89
CA LEU A 42 25.22 10.23 -4.94
C LEU A 42 25.05 9.66 -3.53
N TYR A 43 26.03 9.91 -2.67
CA TYR A 43 26.06 9.41 -1.29
C TYR A 43 25.50 10.46 -0.33
N VAL A 44 24.56 10.03 0.51
CA VAL A 44 23.79 10.93 1.38
C VAL A 44 23.81 10.38 2.81
N SER A 45 24.01 11.24 3.80
CA SER A 45 23.93 10.85 5.22
C SER A 45 23.15 11.90 6.02
N PRO A 46 22.55 11.55 7.17
CA PRO A 46 21.80 12.52 7.99
C PRO A 46 22.62 13.75 8.42
N SER A 47 23.92 13.58 8.67
CA SER A 47 24.87 14.65 9.01
C SER A 47 25.71 15.12 7.82
N GLY A 48 25.32 14.75 6.60
CA GLY A 48 26.11 15.02 5.40
C GLY A 48 26.14 16.51 5.05
N SER A 49 27.33 17.03 4.80
CA SER A 49 27.56 18.44 4.42
C SER A 49 28.45 18.58 3.19
N GLY A 50 28.84 17.48 2.56
CA GLY A 50 29.65 17.50 1.34
C GLY A 50 28.87 18.08 0.17
N THR A 51 29.55 18.84 -0.70
CA THR A 51 28.93 19.41 -1.90
C THR A 51 29.04 18.50 -3.12
N SER A 52 29.96 17.52 -3.09
CA SER A 52 30.18 16.55 -4.17
C SER A 52 29.30 15.31 -4.07
N CYS A 53 28.59 15.10 -2.95
CA CYS A 53 27.81 13.89 -2.68
C CYS A 53 28.62 12.60 -2.93
N SER A 54 29.90 12.57 -2.60
CA SER A 54 30.77 11.40 -2.80
C SER A 54 30.80 10.51 -1.56
N ALA A 55 31.26 9.26 -1.69
CA ALA A 55 31.37 8.35 -0.55
C ALA A 55 32.24 8.92 0.60
N ALA A 56 33.30 9.67 0.26
CA ALA A 56 34.18 10.32 1.24
C ALA A 56 33.59 11.61 1.83
N GLN A 57 32.67 12.26 1.12
CA GLN A 57 32.01 13.49 1.54
C GLN A 57 30.51 13.41 1.22
N PRO A 58 29.75 12.61 1.98
CA PRO A 58 28.32 12.47 1.76
C PRO A 58 27.61 13.81 2.00
N CYS A 59 26.57 14.06 1.21
CA CYS A 59 25.82 15.29 1.25
C CYS A 59 24.49 15.14 2.03
N SER A 60 23.77 16.24 2.19
CA SER A 60 22.42 16.23 2.78
C SER A 60 21.38 15.77 1.75
N LEU A 61 20.19 15.38 2.23
CA LEU A 61 19.07 14.97 1.37
C LEU A 61 18.71 16.05 0.34
N THR A 62 18.65 17.31 0.77
CA THR A 62 18.36 18.46 -0.11
C THR A 62 19.46 18.69 -1.14
N ALA A 63 20.73 18.58 -0.74
CA ALA A 63 21.85 18.72 -1.66
C ALA A 63 21.85 17.60 -2.72
N ALA A 64 21.52 16.37 -2.31
CA ALA A 64 21.37 15.25 -3.23
C ALA A 64 20.25 15.50 -4.26
N GLN A 65 19.12 16.05 -3.84
CA GLN A 65 18.05 16.44 -4.76
C GLN A 65 18.52 17.50 -5.78
N THR A 66 19.22 18.53 -5.32
CA THR A 66 19.80 19.55 -6.21
C THR A 66 20.77 18.91 -7.21
N ALA A 67 21.61 17.97 -6.77
CA ALA A 67 22.53 17.25 -7.64
C ALA A 67 21.79 16.37 -8.66
N VAL A 68 20.73 15.66 -8.26
CA VAL A 68 19.86 14.92 -9.20
C VAL A 68 19.37 15.83 -10.31
N ARG A 69 18.77 16.99 -9.97
CA ARG A 69 18.22 17.94 -10.97
C ARG A 69 19.27 18.48 -11.94
N ALA A 70 20.53 18.59 -11.52
CA ALA A 70 21.62 19.00 -12.39
C ALA A 70 22.05 17.90 -13.36
N LEU A 71 21.79 16.63 -13.03
CA LEU A 71 22.24 15.45 -13.79
C LEU A 71 21.14 14.85 -14.68
N THR A 72 19.86 15.05 -14.36
CA THR A 72 18.74 14.44 -15.10
C THR A 72 18.65 14.88 -16.56
N GLY A 73 19.17 16.06 -16.93
CA GLY A 73 19.11 16.55 -18.31
C GLY A 73 19.97 15.77 -19.34
N SER A 74 20.92 14.95 -18.89
CA SER A 74 21.91 14.28 -19.77
C SER A 74 22.23 12.84 -19.34
N MET A 75 21.25 12.14 -18.74
CA MET A 75 21.45 10.79 -18.22
C MET A 75 21.93 9.81 -19.30
N SER A 76 22.99 9.08 -18.98
CA SER A 76 23.54 7.95 -19.76
C SER A 76 23.54 6.64 -18.96
N GLY A 77 22.92 6.66 -17.78
CA GLY A 77 22.72 5.55 -16.86
C GLY A 77 21.83 5.99 -15.69
N ASP A 78 21.41 5.03 -14.86
CA ASP A 78 20.64 5.32 -13.65
C ASP A 78 21.43 6.24 -12.70
N ILE A 79 20.73 7.17 -12.04
CA ILE A 79 21.25 7.94 -10.91
C ILE A 79 20.80 7.25 -9.63
N VAL A 80 21.74 6.81 -8.81
CA VAL A 80 21.48 6.18 -7.51
C VAL A 80 21.76 7.21 -6.42
N VAL A 81 20.73 7.59 -5.68
CA VAL A 81 20.87 8.33 -4.42
C VAL A 81 20.93 7.32 -3.28
N GLN A 82 22.14 7.03 -2.82
CA GLN A 82 22.40 6.03 -1.78
C GLN A 82 22.39 6.67 -0.39
N LEU A 83 21.39 6.30 0.40
CA LEU A 83 21.17 6.77 1.76
C LEU A 83 21.94 5.89 2.76
N ALA A 84 22.88 6.48 3.48
CA ALA A 84 23.52 5.86 4.63
C ALA A 84 22.52 5.61 5.77
N ASP A 85 22.95 4.82 6.76
CA ASP A 85 22.12 4.54 7.93
C ASP A 85 21.83 5.80 8.77
N GLY A 86 20.66 5.84 9.40
CA GLY A 86 20.28 6.88 10.35
C GLY A 86 18.99 7.64 10.03
N VAL A 87 18.71 8.66 10.84
CA VAL A 87 17.43 9.38 10.86
C VAL A 87 17.54 10.73 10.15
N TYR A 88 16.91 10.84 8.99
CA TYR A 88 16.76 12.04 8.18
C TYR A 88 15.51 12.81 8.64
N ARG A 89 15.71 13.81 9.49
CA ARG A 89 14.62 14.67 10.00
C ARG A 89 14.31 15.78 9.01
N LEU A 90 13.10 15.76 8.48
CA LEU A 90 12.61 16.70 7.48
C LEU A 90 12.09 17.96 8.17
N SER A 91 12.58 19.13 7.76
CA SER A 91 11.99 20.43 8.12
C SER A 91 10.82 20.82 7.22
N SER A 92 10.76 20.23 6.02
CA SER A 92 9.67 20.32 5.05
C SER A 92 9.60 19.03 4.23
N PRO A 93 8.44 18.72 3.61
CA PRO A 93 8.31 17.53 2.77
C PRO A 93 9.30 17.54 1.60
N LEU A 94 9.88 16.37 1.27
CA LEU A 94 10.69 16.17 0.07
C LEU A 94 9.78 16.18 -1.16
N ARG A 95 9.81 17.27 -1.93
CA ARG A 95 8.98 17.45 -3.13
C ARG A 95 9.75 17.14 -4.40
N LEU A 96 9.33 16.08 -5.10
CA LEU A 96 9.93 15.56 -6.32
C LEU A 96 8.99 15.81 -7.51
N THR A 97 9.48 16.50 -8.54
CA THR A 97 8.72 16.90 -9.72
C THR A 97 9.33 16.30 -11.00
N ALA A 98 8.87 16.71 -12.18
CA ALA A 98 9.51 16.37 -13.46
C ALA A 98 11.02 16.67 -13.49
N ALA A 99 11.48 17.71 -12.78
CA ALA A 99 12.91 18.05 -12.72
C ALA A 99 13.76 16.97 -12.04
N ASP A 100 13.15 16.17 -11.17
CA ASP A 100 13.81 15.09 -10.42
C ASP A 100 13.76 13.74 -11.16
N SER A 101 13.12 13.71 -12.33
CA SER A 101 12.71 12.49 -13.02
C SER A 101 13.80 11.91 -13.91
N GLY A 102 13.82 10.59 -14.04
CA GLY A 102 14.77 9.90 -14.92
C GLY A 102 14.50 10.18 -16.40
N THR A 103 15.56 10.39 -17.20
CA THR A 103 15.46 10.67 -18.65
C THR A 103 16.22 9.61 -19.47
N ASN A 104 16.06 9.62 -20.80
CA ASN A 104 16.75 8.71 -21.72
C ASN A 104 16.55 7.21 -21.41
N GLY A 105 15.41 6.85 -20.82
CA GLY A 105 15.09 5.47 -20.43
C GLY A 105 15.68 5.02 -19.10
N TYR A 106 16.36 5.90 -18.37
CA TYR A 106 16.96 5.64 -17.07
C TYR A 106 16.08 6.10 -15.91
N ARG A 107 16.45 5.68 -14.70
CA ARG A 107 15.72 5.97 -13.46
C ARG A 107 16.56 6.79 -12.49
N VAL A 108 15.88 7.48 -11.58
CA VAL A 108 16.48 8.00 -10.35
C VAL A 108 16.03 7.11 -9.20
N VAL A 109 17.00 6.49 -8.52
CA VAL A 109 16.80 5.47 -7.50
C VAL A 109 17.25 6.00 -6.15
N TRP A 110 16.29 6.31 -5.27
CA TRP A 110 16.52 6.63 -3.87
C TRP A 110 16.53 5.32 -3.08
N GLN A 111 17.68 4.89 -2.59
CA GLN A 111 17.80 3.58 -1.94
C GLN A 111 18.63 3.62 -0.68
N ALA A 112 18.34 2.71 0.24
CA ALA A 112 19.24 2.38 1.32
C ALA A 112 20.61 1.88 0.78
N ALA A 113 21.68 2.27 1.46
CA ALA A 113 22.97 1.60 1.34
C ALA A 113 22.86 0.13 1.81
N PRO A 114 23.75 -0.77 1.36
CA PRO A 114 23.75 -2.16 1.82
C PRO A 114 23.73 -2.24 3.36
N SER A 115 22.76 -2.98 3.90
CA SER A 115 22.51 -3.15 5.35
C SER A 115 22.08 -1.90 6.13
N ALA A 116 22.00 -0.73 5.50
CA ALA A 116 21.46 0.48 6.14
C ALA A 116 19.93 0.42 6.25
N ARG A 117 19.39 1.14 7.23
CA ARG A 117 17.95 1.32 7.47
C ARG A 117 17.63 2.81 7.60
N PRO A 118 17.75 3.59 6.51
CA PRO A 118 17.49 5.03 6.55
C PRO A 118 16.03 5.31 6.90
N VAL A 119 15.83 6.27 7.81
CA VAL A 119 14.51 6.70 8.27
C VAL A 119 14.27 8.14 7.84
N LEU A 120 13.25 8.37 7.01
CA LEU A 120 12.73 9.71 6.71
C LEU A 120 11.60 10.02 7.67
N THR A 121 11.75 11.08 8.46
CA THR A 121 10.74 11.44 9.45
C THR A 121 10.42 12.93 9.50
N GLY A 122 9.13 13.22 9.69
CA GLY A 122 8.60 14.56 9.97
C GLY A 122 8.46 14.84 11.46
N ALA A 123 9.01 13.96 12.31
CA ALA A 123 9.02 14.10 13.76
C ALA A 123 10.32 14.73 14.26
N ARG A 124 10.17 15.42 15.39
CA ARG A 124 11.26 15.96 16.19
C ARG A 124 11.48 15.03 17.37
N ALA A 125 12.74 14.69 17.63
CA ALA A 125 13.11 14.04 18.88
C ALA A 125 12.85 15.01 20.04
N VAL A 126 12.19 14.53 21.09
CA VAL A 126 11.94 15.31 22.31
C VAL A 126 12.87 14.83 23.42
N THR A 127 13.72 15.75 23.88
CA THR A 127 14.69 15.52 24.95
C THR A 127 14.44 16.47 26.13
N GLY A 128 15.20 16.33 27.22
CA GLY A 128 15.11 17.23 28.36
C GLY A 128 13.91 16.94 29.26
N TRP A 129 13.51 15.67 29.36
CA TRP A 129 12.45 15.22 30.24
C TRP A 129 12.85 15.35 31.71
N SER A 130 11.95 15.88 32.53
CA SER A 130 12.07 15.91 33.99
C SER A 130 10.76 15.47 34.64
N LEU A 131 10.85 14.89 35.83
CA LEU A 131 9.67 14.52 36.62
C LEU A 131 9.00 15.80 37.13
N ALA A 132 7.81 16.10 36.60
CA ALA A 132 7.06 17.32 36.93
C ALA A 132 6.03 17.10 38.04
N ASP A 133 5.48 15.88 38.16
CA ASP A 133 4.59 15.48 39.25
C ASP A 133 4.96 14.04 39.67
N ALA A 134 5.57 13.92 40.86
CA ALA A 134 5.98 12.62 41.39
C ALA A 134 4.79 11.76 41.85
N GLY A 135 3.70 12.37 42.31
CA GLY A 135 2.52 11.64 42.80
C GLY A 135 1.73 10.97 41.68
N ARG A 136 1.74 11.58 40.50
CA ARG A 136 1.09 11.05 39.27
C ARG A 136 2.06 10.44 38.26
N ASN A 137 3.36 10.44 38.57
CA ASN A 137 4.43 10.04 37.65
C ASN A 137 4.37 10.77 36.29
N ILE A 138 4.06 12.07 36.29
CA ILE A 138 4.03 12.88 35.08
C ILE A 138 5.42 13.43 34.81
N TRP A 139 5.97 13.07 33.65
CA TRP A 139 7.18 13.64 33.10
C TRP A 139 6.85 14.76 32.13
N ARG A 140 7.72 15.77 32.05
CA ARG A 140 7.53 16.92 31.17
C ARG A 140 8.80 17.30 30.43
N ALA A 141 8.64 17.70 29.18
CA ALA A 141 9.66 18.33 28.36
C ALA A 141 9.10 19.61 27.71
N ASN A 142 9.98 20.52 27.31
CA ASN A 142 9.59 21.71 26.55
C ASN A 142 9.92 21.52 25.07
N VAL A 143 8.92 21.63 24.20
CA VAL A 143 9.05 21.46 22.74
C VAL A 143 9.06 22.79 21.97
N GLY A 144 8.89 23.90 22.69
CA GLY A 144 8.72 25.26 22.16
C GLY A 144 7.26 25.63 21.95
N ALA A 145 6.90 26.88 22.25
CA ALA A 145 5.56 27.41 22.00
C ALA A 145 5.23 27.40 20.49
N GLY A 146 3.95 27.21 20.17
CA GLY A 146 3.42 27.13 18.80
C GLY A 146 3.53 25.75 18.14
N VAL A 147 4.22 24.79 18.76
CA VAL A 147 4.30 23.41 18.27
C VAL A 147 3.05 22.64 18.67
N ASP A 148 2.39 22.00 17.71
CA ASP A 148 1.19 21.19 17.97
C ASP A 148 1.27 19.85 17.23
N SER A 149 0.59 18.84 17.77
CA SER A 149 0.49 17.51 17.18
C SER A 149 -0.75 16.78 17.70
N ARG A 150 -1.20 15.78 16.93
CA ARG A 150 -2.21 14.82 17.40
C ARG A 150 -1.62 13.50 17.84
N GLN A 151 -0.34 13.25 17.54
CA GLN A 151 0.33 11.99 17.84
C GLN A 151 1.62 12.23 18.63
N LEU A 152 1.98 11.24 19.43
CA LEU A 152 3.27 11.13 20.10
C LEU A 152 3.70 9.67 20.03
N TYR A 153 4.97 9.43 19.70
CA TYR A 153 5.51 8.07 19.69
C TYR A 153 6.60 7.94 20.77
N VAL A 154 6.52 6.89 21.57
CA VAL A 154 7.49 6.58 22.64
C VAL A 154 8.00 5.16 22.41
N ASP A 155 9.32 5.03 22.23
CA ASP A 155 9.99 3.77 21.90
C ASP A 155 9.39 3.05 20.67
N GLY A 156 8.92 3.85 19.70
CA GLY A 156 8.33 3.37 18.45
C GLY A 156 6.87 2.93 18.54
N ALA A 157 6.22 3.05 19.71
CA ALA A 157 4.79 2.81 19.88
C ALA A 157 4.03 4.13 20.01
N ILE A 158 2.78 4.17 19.55
CA ILE A 158 1.91 5.35 19.71
C ILE A 158 1.50 5.49 21.18
N ALA A 159 1.58 6.71 21.70
CA ALA A 159 1.08 7.05 23.03
C ALA A 159 -0.36 7.57 22.93
N THR A 160 -1.18 7.25 23.93
CA THR A 160 -2.59 7.64 23.98
C THR A 160 -2.69 9.13 24.26
N ARG A 161 -3.33 9.90 23.37
CA ARG A 161 -3.64 11.30 23.69
C ARG A 161 -4.64 11.32 24.85
N ALA A 162 -4.30 12.02 25.94
CA ALA A 162 -5.03 11.99 27.20
C ALA A 162 -6.55 12.14 26.98
N ARG A 163 -7.33 11.17 27.47
CA ARG A 163 -8.76 11.06 27.18
C ARG A 163 -9.53 10.38 28.29
N THR A 164 -10.83 10.66 28.32
CA THR A 164 -11.79 9.97 29.18
C THR A 164 -12.96 9.46 28.34
N GLN A 165 -13.45 8.26 28.66
CA GLN A 165 -14.66 7.71 28.07
C GLN A 165 -15.88 8.21 28.85
N VAL A 166 -16.89 8.68 28.14
CA VAL A 166 -18.15 9.15 28.73
C VAL A 166 -19.33 8.33 28.23
N ASN A 167 -20.37 8.20 29.06
CA ASN A 167 -21.57 7.47 28.68
C ASN A 167 -22.44 8.32 27.77
N ARG A 168 -22.77 7.82 26.57
CA ARG A 168 -23.62 8.53 25.61
C ARG A 168 -24.99 8.92 26.19
N GLY A 169 -25.57 8.05 27.02
CA GLY A 169 -26.88 8.28 27.66
C GLY A 169 -26.92 9.42 28.68
N ASP A 170 -25.75 9.93 29.11
CA ASP A 170 -25.68 11.06 30.04
C ASP A 170 -25.90 12.40 29.34
N PHE A 171 -26.03 12.43 28.00
CA PHE A 171 -26.09 13.65 27.21
C PHE A 171 -27.36 13.78 26.36
N THR A 172 -27.87 15.01 26.30
CA THR A 172 -28.89 15.44 25.34
C THR A 172 -28.29 16.45 24.38
N ALA A 173 -28.40 16.20 23.08
CA ALA A 173 -27.85 17.06 22.05
C ALA A 173 -28.87 18.08 21.51
N ASP A 174 -28.39 19.28 21.16
CA ASP A 174 -29.12 20.29 20.40
C ASP A 174 -28.21 20.93 19.33
N ALA A 175 -28.73 21.92 18.60
CA ALA A 175 -28.00 22.59 17.52
C ALA A 175 -26.70 23.31 17.96
N THR A 176 -26.48 23.49 19.26
CA THR A 176 -25.31 24.19 19.82
C THR A 176 -24.28 23.27 20.47
N GLY A 177 -24.68 22.06 20.90
CA GLY A 177 -23.78 21.10 21.53
C GLY A 177 -24.51 20.03 22.33
N MET A 178 -23.91 19.60 23.44
CA MET A 178 -24.41 18.51 24.27
C MET A 178 -24.54 18.95 25.73
N ARG A 179 -25.72 18.74 26.32
CA ARG A 179 -25.98 18.97 27.73
C ARG A 179 -25.86 17.66 28.50
N PHE A 180 -25.03 17.62 29.53
CA PHE A 180 -25.00 16.48 30.43
C PHE A 180 -26.01 16.63 31.57
N THR A 181 -26.62 15.52 31.98
CA THR A 181 -27.59 15.47 33.09
C THR A 181 -27.00 14.80 34.34
N ASN A 182 -25.99 13.95 34.16
CA ASN A 182 -25.29 13.29 35.24
C ASN A 182 -24.38 14.28 36.00
N SER A 183 -24.66 14.50 37.28
CA SER A 183 -23.90 15.43 38.12
C SER A 183 -22.45 15.01 38.33
N ALA A 184 -22.12 13.72 38.14
CA ALA A 184 -20.75 13.21 38.18
C ALA A 184 -19.87 13.84 37.08
N LEU A 185 -20.45 14.37 36.00
CA LEU A 185 -19.74 15.06 34.92
C LEU A 185 -19.51 16.55 35.21
N SER A 186 -19.90 17.07 36.37
CA SER A 186 -19.74 18.50 36.70
C SER A 186 -18.29 18.97 36.71
N TYR A 187 -17.32 18.06 36.88
CA TYR A 187 -15.89 18.38 36.81
C TYR A 187 -15.47 18.90 35.42
N LEU A 188 -16.21 18.57 34.36
CA LEU A 188 -15.94 19.03 32.99
C LEU A 188 -15.95 20.57 32.89
N ASN A 189 -16.70 21.26 33.75
CA ASN A 189 -16.73 22.73 33.80
C ASN A 189 -15.39 23.36 34.20
N ASN A 190 -14.53 22.60 34.88
CA ASN A 190 -13.29 23.09 35.46
C ASN A 190 -12.05 22.73 34.63
N LEU A 191 -12.23 22.07 33.48
CA LEU A 191 -11.12 21.72 32.59
C LEU A 191 -10.46 22.99 32.04
N GLY A 192 -9.12 23.00 32.03
CA GLY A 192 -8.34 24.02 31.34
C GLY A 192 -8.43 23.91 29.82
N ASN A 193 -8.13 25.00 29.10
CA ASN A 193 -8.02 25.04 27.64
C ASN A 193 -9.17 24.34 26.89
N GLN A 194 -10.42 24.52 27.36
CA GLN A 194 -11.59 23.78 26.88
C GLN A 194 -11.77 23.82 25.35
N SER A 195 -11.38 24.92 24.69
CA SER A 195 -11.50 25.06 23.24
C SER A 195 -10.60 24.10 22.43
N ARG A 196 -9.64 23.44 23.07
CA ARG A 196 -8.78 22.40 22.47
C ARG A 196 -9.30 20.99 22.69
N ILE A 197 -10.26 20.81 23.60
CA ILE A 197 -10.86 19.49 23.86
C ILE A 197 -11.60 19.05 22.61
N GLN A 198 -11.53 17.76 22.32
CA GLN A 198 -12.32 17.17 21.25
C GLN A 198 -13.21 16.06 21.76
N MET A 199 -14.40 16.00 21.19
CA MET A 199 -15.31 14.88 21.38
C MET A 199 -15.25 13.97 20.17
N GLU A 200 -15.13 12.67 20.43
CA GLU A 200 -15.05 11.59 19.44
C GLU A 200 -16.29 10.70 19.59
N SER A 201 -16.95 10.40 18.47
CA SER A 201 -18.05 9.43 18.40
C SER A 201 -17.68 8.31 17.45
N VAL A 202 -17.43 7.13 18.02
CA VAL A 202 -17.18 5.91 17.24
C VAL A 202 -18.52 5.31 16.85
N ASN A 203 -18.85 5.36 15.56
CA ASN A 203 -20.13 4.91 15.03
C ASN A 203 -19.94 3.60 14.24
N SER A 204 -20.88 3.27 13.35
CA SER A 204 -20.93 1.96 12.67
C SER A 204 -19.76 1.80 11.71
N PHE A 205 -19.67 2.72 10.75
CA PHE A 205 -18.64 2.79 9.71
C PHE A 205 -17.94 4.16 9.67
N THR A 206 -18.38 5.12 10.51
CA THR A 206 -17.75 6.43 10.67
C THR A 206 -17.06 6.60 12.03
N ASP A 207 -15.96 7.34 12.04
CA ASP A 207 -15.29 7.79 13.27
C ASP A 207 -15.16 9.32 13.26
N ARG A 208 -15.91 9.99 14.14
CA ARG A 208 -16.26 11.40 13.98
C ARG A 208 -15.69 12.25 15.10
N TYR A 209 -15.10 13.39 14.75
CA TYR A 209 -14.50 14.32 15.71
C TYR A 209 -15.11 15.72 15.62
N VAL A 210 -15.31 16.36 16.77
CA VAL A 210 -15.71 17.77 16.87
C VAL A 210 -14.98 18.44 18.02
N SER A 211 -14.49 19.66 17.82
CA SER A 211 -13.83 20.44 18.86
C SER A 211 -14.85 21.14 19.75
N VAL A 212 -14.58 21.19 21.04
CA VAL A 212 -15.35 21.93 22.04
C VAL A 212 -15.07 23.43 21.86
N GLN A 213 -16.08 24.27 22.05
CA GLN A 213 -15.96 25.72 22.14
C GLN A 213 -15.75 26.14 23.60
N SER A 214 -16.64 25.67 24.49
CA SER A 214 -16.60 25.92 25.93
C SER A 214 -17.48 24.91 26.68
N ILE A 215 -17.25 24.78 27.99
CA ILE A 215 -18.04 23.96 28.92
C ILE A 215 -18.45 24.84 30.09
N SER A 216 -19.75 25.01 30.30
CA SER A 216 -20.28 25.85 31.38
C SER A 216 -21.65 25.36 31.88
N GLY A 217 -21.79 25.31 33.22
CA GLY A 217 -22.94 24.74 33.92
C GLY A 217 -23.06 23.25 33.65
N ASN A 218 -23.77 22.91 32.58
CA ASN A 218 -23.90 21.54 32.09
C ASN A 218 -23.88 21.42 30.56
N LEU A 219 -23.51 22.50 29.86
CA LEU A 219 -23.48 22.54 28.39
C LEU A 219 -22.03 22.45 27.91
N ILE A 220 -21.72 21.42 27.14
CA ILE A 220 -20.56 21.35 26.25
C ILE A 220 -20.98 21.98 24.94
N ARG A 221 -20.62 23.24 24.75
CA ARG A 221 -20.86 23.97 23.51
C ARG A 221 -19.82 23.53 22.48
N MET A 222 -20.27 23.15 21.29
CA MET A 222 -19.39 22.64 20.23
C MET A 222 -19.02 23.73 19.23
N GLN A 223 -17.84 23.63 18.63
CA GLN A 223 -17.43 24.55 17.57
C GLN A 223 -18.24 24.33 16.30
N GLN A 224 -18.57 25.44 15.64
CA GLN A 224 -19.25 25.47 14.35
C GLN A 224 -18.25 25.82 13.24
N PRO A 225 -18.43 25.29 12.02
CA PRO A 225 -19.53 24.43 11.58
C PRO A 225 -19.37 22.94 11.89
N GLY A 226 -18.29 22.53 12.59
CA GLY A 226 -17.98 21.12 12.82
C GLY A 226 -19.10 20.32 13.51
N TRP A 227 -19.82 20.93 14.45
CA TRP A 227 -20.97 20.29 15.08
C TRP A 227 -22.14 20.05 14.13
N SER A 228 -22.50 21.05 13.32
CA SER A 228 -23.55 20.89 12.31
C SER A 228 -23.18 19.85 11.26
N ASN A 229 -21.94 19.86 10.77
CA ASN A 229 -21.46 18.88 9.79
C ASN A 229 -21.47 17.44 10.33
N ASN A 230 -21.18 17.25 11.62
CA ASN A 230 -21.18 15.93 12.25
C ASN A 230 -22.58 15.36 12.52
N ASN A 231 -23.62 16.19 12.46
CA ASN A 231 -25.02 15.82 12.71
C ASN A 231 -25.87 15.83 11.44
N PHE A 232 -25.21 15.64 10.30
CA PHE A 232 -25.80 15.76 8.96
C PHE A 232 -25.39 14.56 8.10
N GLY A 233 -26.37 13.85 7.52
CA GLY A 233 -26.12 12.69 6.66
C GLY A 233 -26.52 11.37 7.29
N TYR A 234 -25.63 10.38 7.24
CA TYR A 234 -25.84 9.02 7.74
C TYR A 234 -24.83 8.68 8.82
N ASP A 235 -25.18 7.73 9.70
CA ASP A 235 -24.32 7.27 10.80
C ASP A 235 -23.71 8.47 11.54
N THR A 236 -24.58 9.43 11.88
CA THR A 236 -24.18 10.76 12.38
C THR A 236 -23.81 10.72 13.87
N PHE A 237 -23.22 11.79 14.38
CA PHE A 237 -22.75 11.85 15.78
C PHE A 237 -23.86 11.59 16.80
N THR A 238 -25.04 12.19 16.63
CA THR A 238 -26.18 12.03 17.56
C THR A 238 -27.15 10.93 17.17
N SER A 239 -27.13 10.48 15.92
CA SER A 239 -27.95 9.37 15.42
C SER A 239 -27.08 8.36 14.68
N PRO A 240 -26.21 7.62 15.39
CA PRO A 240 -25.39 6.58 14.79
C PRO A 240 -26.21 5.31 14.54
N HIS A 241 -25.91 4.51 13.50
CA HIS A 241 -26.60 3.22 13.34
C HIS A 241 -26.19 2.22 14.44
N ARG A 242 -24.96 2.34 14.94
CA ARG A 242 -24.43 1.69 16.15
C ARG A 242 -23.83 2.72 17.08
N ALA A 243 -24.34 2.80 18.30
CA ALA A 243 -23.78 3.64 19.35
C ALA A 243 -22.51 3.00 19.96
N GLY A 244 -21.35 3.22 19.35
CA GLY A 244 -20.06 2.90 19.96
C GLY A 244 -19.62 3.90 21.03
N PRO A 245 -18.39 3.73 21.56
CA PRO A 245 -17.83 4.58 22.61
C PRO A 245 -17.81 6.07 22.24
N LEU A 246 -17.87 6.90 23.27
CA LEU A 246 -17.81 8.35 23.19
C LEU A 246 -16.67 8.84 24.08
N TYR A 247 -15.75 9.62 23.53
CA TYR A 247 -14.57 10.10 24.26
C TYR A 247 -14.52 11.62 24.29
N LEU A 248 -14.01 12.18 25.39
CA LEU A 248 -13.45 13.53 25.44
C LEU A 248 -11.94 13.40 25.55
N SER A 249 -11.20 14.13 24.72
CA SER A 249 -9.74 14.05 24.65
C SER A 249 -9.09 15.43 24.67
N ASN A 250 -7.78 15.44 24.92
CA ASN A 250 -6.92 16.63 24.83
C ASN A 250 -7.14 17.68 25.94
N ALA A 251 -7.31 17.22 27.18
CA ALA A 251 -7.22 18.05 28.38
C ALA A 251 -6.10 17.53 29.28
N TYR A 252 -5.41 18.43 30.00
CA TYR A 252 -4.35 18.03 30.93
C TYR A 252 -4.90 17.20 32.09
N GLU A 253 -6.12 17.51 32.53
CA GLU A 253 -6.80 16.85 33.62
C GLU A 253 -7.19 15.40 33.30
N PHE A 254 -7.24 15.02 32.02
CA PHE A 254 -7.40 13.64 31.57
C PHE A 254 -6.10 12.84 31.56
N LEU A 255 -4.94 13.46 31.82
CA LEU A 255 -3.65 12.77 31.84
C LEU A 255 -3.51 11.95 33.14
N ASP A 256 -4.12 10.78 33.21
CA ASP A 256 -4.28 10.01 34.45
C ASP A 256 -3.85 8.54 34.38
N ALA A 257 -3.57 8.01 33.19
CA ALA A 257 -3.13 6.64 33.00
C ALA A 257 -1.72 6.53 32.36
N PRO A 258 -0.95 5.47 32.69
CA PRO A 258 0.30 5.16 31.98
C PRO A 258 0.09 5.04 30.47
N GLY A 259 1.00 5.64 29.70
CA GLY A 259 0.93 5.71 28.25
C GLY A 259 0.18 6.95 27.72
N GLU A 260 -0.43 7.75 28.59
CA GLU A 260 -1.10 8.98 28.17
C GLU A 260 -0.17 10.20 28.06
N TRP A 261 -0.48 11.10 27.15
CA TRP A 261 0.23 12.38 26.97
C TRP A 261 -0.70 13.56 26.72
N TYR A 262 -0.19 14.76 27.01
CA TYR A 262 -0.84 16.04 26.72
C TYR A 262 0.18 17.09 26.28
N LEU A 263 -0.15 17.87 25.25
CA LEU A 263 0.66 18.99 24.76
C LEU A 263 -0.11 20.31 24.87
N ASP A 264 0.47 21.24 25.61
CA ASP A 264 0.07 22.65 25.59
C ASP A 264 0.94 23.43 24.60
N PRO A 265 0.43 23.79 23.41
CA PRO A 265 1.20 24.58 22.45
C PRO A 265 1.40 26.04 22.89
N GLY A 266 0.60 26.55 23.83
CA GLY A 266 0.75 27.92 24.34
C GLY A 266 2.04 28.09 25.13
N SER A 267 2.34 27.13 26.00
CA SER A 267 3.60 27.09 26.77
C SER A 267 4.71 26.26 26.13
N GLY A 268 4.38 25.35 25.22
CA GLY A 268 5.29 24.33 24.68
C GLY A 268 5.50 23.15 25.63
N ALA A 269 4.69 23.00 26.69
CA ALA A 269 4.82 21.91 27.64
C ALA A 269 4.21 20.61 27.11
N LEU A 270 5.06 19.61 26.88
CA LEU A 270 4.66 18.23 26.58
C LEU A 270 4.75 17.39 27.86
N SER A 271 3.64 16.83 28.31
CA SER A 271 3.55 15.98 29.51
C SER A 271 3.20 14.54 29.12
N TYR A 272 3.78 13.56 29.80
CA TYR A 272 3.60 12.13 29.53
C TYR A 272 3.69 11.31 30.82
N ILE A 273 2.84 10.28 30.96
CA ILE A 273 2.98 9.27 32.00
C ILE A 273 3.61 8.03 31.36
N PRO A 274 4.84 7.63 31.73
CA PRO A 274 5.49 6.46 31.15
C PRO A 274 4.76 5.16 31.51
N LEU A 275 4.75 4.21 30.59
CA LEU A 275 4.35 2.82 30.85
C LEU A 275 5.28 2.20 31.90
N ALA A 276 4.79 1.15 32.57
CA ALA A 276 5.59 0.41 33.53
C ALA A 276 6.90 -0.10 32.88
N GLY A 277 8.04 0.20 33.51
CA GLY A 277 9.36 -0.17 33.02
C GLY A 277 9.98 0.80 31.99
N GLN A 278 9.26 1.81 31.51
CA GLN A 278 9.84 2.84 30.65
C GLN A 278 10.67 3.84 31.46
N ASN A 279 11.91 4.05 31.02
CA ASN A 279 12.81 5.04 31.62
C ASN A 279 12.87 6.28 30.72
N MET A 280 12.29 7.39 31.21
CA MET A 280 12.23 8.65 30.45
C MET A 280 13.58 9.32 30.19
N THR A 281 14.64 8.91 30.88
CA THR A 281 16.00 9.38 30.58
C THR A 281 16.59 8.74 29.31
N THR A 282 16.09 7.57 28.92
CA THR A 282 16.58 6.79 27.77
C THR A 282 15.51 6.56 26.70
N ALA A 283 14.24 6.83 27.00
CA ALA A 283 13.12 6.64 26.09
C ALA A 283 13.30 7.50 24.83
N ARG A 284 12.98 6.90 23.67
CA ARG A 284 12.97 7.61 22.40
C ARG A 284 11.59 8.21 22.18
N VAL A 285 11.46 9.51 22.42
CA VAL A 285 10.20 10.23 22.20
C VAL A 285 10.27 11.03 20.90
N GLU A 286 9.36 10.74 19.98
CA GLU A 286 9.26 11.40 18.67
C GLU A 286 7.91 12.13 18.58
N LEU A 287 7.97 13.45 18.34
CA LEU A 287 6.81 14.34 18.19
C LEU A 287 6.66 14.74 16.71
N PRO A 288 5.71 14.16 15.97
CA PRO A 288 5.43 14.50 14.58
C PRO A 288 4.93 15.93 14.41
N THR A 289 5.50 16.66 13.45
CA THR A 289 5.08 18.03 13.12
C THR A 289 4.72 18.24 11.65
N LEU A 290 5.13 17.34 10.75
CA LEU A 290 4.77 17.43 9.33
C LEU A 290 3.54 16.58 9.00
N GLN A 291 2.72 17.07 8.07
CA GLN A 291 1.58 16.34 7.52
C GLN A 291 1.98 15.37 6.40
N SER A 292 3.07 15.62 5.67
CA SER A 292 3.58 14.70 4.63
C SER A 292 5.10 14.65 4.66
N LEU A 293 5.67 13.59 4.11
CA LEU A 293 7.10 13.32 4.05
C LEU A 293 7.63 13.45 2.64
N VAL A 294 6.95 12.80 1.68
CA VAL A 294 7.36 12.78 0.27
C VAL A 294 6.17 13.11 -0.62
N GLN A 295 6.38 14.07 -1.52
CA GLN A 295 5.40 14.51 -2.50
C GLN A 295 5.99 14.29 -3.90
N VAL A 296 5.53 13.25 -4.59
CA VAL A 296 5.92 12.94 -5.97
C VAL A 296 4.83 13.45 -6.90
N GLY A 297 5.11 14.53 -7.60
CA GLY A 297 4.16 15.06 -8.58
C GLY A 297 4.60 16.33 -9.27
N GLY A 298 4.36 16.36 -10.57
CA GLY A 298 4.61 17.52 -11.43
C GLY A 298 3.32 18.27 -11.76
N THR A 299 3.21 18.69 -13.02
CA THR A 299 1.95 19.17 -13.62
C THR A 299 1.45 18.10 -14.60
N TYR A 300 0.23 18.24 -15.13
CA TYR A 300 -0.25 17.34 -16.18
C TYR A 300 0.55 17.46 -17.49
N ASP A 301 1.21 18.60 -17.75
CA ASP A 301 2.10 18.79 -18.90
C ASP A 301 3.50 18.24 -18.67
N ALA A 302 3.96 18.24 -17.42
CA ALA A 302 5.28 17.77 -17.01
C ALA A 302 5.14 16.91 -15.75
N PRO A 303 4.68 15.64 -15.88
CA PRO A 303 4.51 14.76 -14.74
C PRO A 303 5.86 14.32 -14.16
N ALA A 304 5.90 13.99 -12.86
CA ALA A 304 7.06 13.34 -12.28
C ALA A 304 7.16 11.88 -12.78
N HIS A 305 8.35 11.36 -13.08
CA HIS A 305 8.47 10.02 -13.62
C HIS A 305 9.77 9.27 -13.33
N HIS A 306 9.71 7.94 -13.47
CA HIS A 306 10.87 7.05 -13.42
C HIS A 306 11.67 7.16 -12.11
N LEU A 307 10.95 7.20 -10.98
CA LEU A 307 11.51 7.27 -9.63
C LEU A 307 11.32 5.95 -8.90
N THR A 308 12.35 5.51 -8.18
CA THR A 308 12.27 4.32 -7.31
C THR A 308 12.73 4.67 -5.91
N PHE A 309 11.99 4.19 -4.91
CA PHE A 309 12.34 4.23 -3.48
C PHE A 309 12.50 2.81 -2.98
N SER A 310 13.65 2.48 -2.39
CA SER A 310 13.97 1.12 -1.95
C SER A 310 14.60 1.07 -0.57
N GLY A 311 14.06 0.24 0.33
CA GLY A 311 14.70 0.02 1.65
C GLY A 311 14.54 1.18 2.65
N ILE A 312 13.58 2.08 2.44
CA ILE A 312 13.43 3.30 3.23
C ILE A 312 12.26 3.17 4.21
N THR A 313 12.45 3.63 5.45
CA THR A 313 11.37 3.79 6.43
C THR A 313 10.84 5.22 6.40
N PHE A 314 9.52 5.37 6.28
CA PHE A 314 8.77 6.62 6.36
C PHE A 314 7.95 6.62 7.66
N THR A 315 8.17 7.62 8.52
CA THR A 315 7.53 7.66 9.86
C THR A 315 7.31 9.07 10.39
N GLY A 316 6.41 9.23 11.36
CA GLY A 316 6.32 10.44 12.16
C GLY A 316 5.69 11.61 11.40
N THR A 317 4.45 11.42 10.96
CA THR A 317 3.57 12.52 10.52
C THR A 317 2.41 12.73 11.49
N SER A 318 1.82 13.93 11.46
CA SER A 318 0.59 14.28 12.19
C SER A 318 -0.32 15.13 11.30
N TRP A 319 -1.63 14.90 11.41
CA TRP A 319 -2.64 15.65 10.66
C TRP A 319 -3.57 16.42 11.60
N LEU A 320 -3.38 17.74 11.73
CA LEU A 320 -4.18 18.59 12.62
C LEU A 320 -5.61 18.87 12.14
N GLY A 321 -6.02 18.39 10.96
CA GLY A 321 -7.34 18.69 10.36
C GLY A 321 -8.50 18.49 11.32
N PRO A 322 -8.66 17.31 11.95
CA PRO A 322 -9.73 17.05 12.92
C PRO A 322 -9.74 18.00 14.12
N SER A 323 -8.60 18.60 14.48
CA SER A 323 -8.46 19.56 15.60
C SER A 323 -9.02 20.95 15.30
N GLY A 324 -9.28 21.28 14.04
CA GLY A 324 -9.87 22.55 13.65
C GLY A 324 -11.36 22.69 14.00
N ASN A 325 -11.91 23.89 13.80
CA ASN A 325 -13.32 24.20 14.03
C ASN A 325 -14.30 23.45 13.10
N GLN A 326 -13.78 22.91 12.00
CA GLN A 326 -14.53 22.06 11.07
C GLN A 326 -14.73 20.64 11.61
N GLY A 327 -13.93 20.22 12.60
CA GLY A 327 -13.89 18.83 13.06
C GLY A 327 -13.53 17.87 11.93
N TYR A 328 -13.99 16.63 12.07
CA TYR A 328 -13.91 15.59 11.06
C TYR A 328 -15.23 14.84 10.99
N ALA A 329 -16.06 15.25 10.04
CA ALA A 329 -17.36 14.62 9.75
C ALA A 329 -17.18 13.52 8.70
N ASP A 330 -16.56 12.42 9.13
CA ASP A 330 -16.32 11.22 8.33
C ASP A 330 -17.61 10.73 7.66
N GLN A 331 -17.50 10.33 6.40
CA GLN A 331 -18.60 9.79 5.60
C GLN A 331 -18.34 8.36 5.20
N GLN A 332 -17.11 8.01 4.80
CA GLN A 332 -16.63 6.64 4.63
C GLN A 332 -15.15 6.65 4.23
N THR A 333 -14.32 5.83 4.86
CA THR A 333 -12.95 5.51 4.39
C THR A 333 -12.11 6.74 4.04
N GLY A 334 -12.15 7.76 4.90
CA GLY A 334 -11.31 8.95 4.73
C GLY A 334 -11.96 10.10 3.97
N ALA A 335 -13.15 9.93 3.40
CA ALA A 335 -13.92 11.05 2.83
C ALA A 335 -14.73 11.76 3.93
N TYR A 336 -14.76 13.08 3.92
CA TYR A 336 -15.39 13.85 4.99
C TYR A 336 -16.01 15.17 4.52
N ILE A 337 -16.99 15.66 5.29
CA ILE A 337 -17.62 16.96 5.07
C ILE A 337 -16.79 18.05 5.73
N GLN A 338 -16.56 19.13 4.98
CA GLN A 338 -16.03 20.39 5.48
C GLN A 338 -16.79 21.55 4.82
N GLY A 339 -16.82 22.70 5.48
CA GLY A 339 -17.42 23.94 4.97
C GLY A 339 -18.70 24.32 5.69
N ASN A 340 -19.29 25.42 5.23
CA ASN A 340 -20.58 25.91 5.70
C ASN A 340 -21.66 25.52 4.70
N TRP A 341 -22.75 24.93 5.19
CA TRP A 341 -23.81 24.38 4.36
C TRP A 341 -25.16 24.91 4.82
N ASN A 342 -26.18 24.78 3.96
CA ASN A 342 -27.55 25.05 4.37
C ASN A 342 -28.07 23.84 5.17
N TRP A 343 -27.77 23.79 6.47
CA TRP A 343 -28.19 22.68 7.31
C TRP A 343 -29.71 22.73 7.56
N PRO A 344 -30.42 21.59 7.48
CA PRO A 344 -31.83 21.49 7.86
C PRO A 344 -31.98 21.61 9.38
N GLY A 345 -33.21 21.46 9.88
CA GLY A 345 -33.43 21.33 11.33
C GLY A 345 -32.55 20.24 11.91
N PHE A 346 -31.98 20.48 13.10
CA PHE A 346 -30.92 19.65 13.69
C PHE A 346 -31.24 18.14 13.71
N SER A 347 -32.51 17.78 13.93
CA SER A 347 -32.99 16.40 14.04
C SER A 347 -33.58 15.81 12.75
N THR A 348 -33.56 16.53 11.62
CA THR A 348 -34.38 16.18 10.44
C THR A 348 -33.61 15.60 9.25
N CYS A 349 -32.32 15.25 9.38
CA CYS A 349 -31.51 14.73 8.27
C CYS A 349 -30.42 13.73 8.72
N HIS A 350 -30.81 12.79 9.59
CA HIS A 350 -29.92 11.73 10.10
C HIS A 350 -29.94 10.43 9.27
N ASN A 351 -30.74 10.40 8.21
CA ASN A 351 -30.79 9.32 7.22
C ASN A 351 -30.77 9.91 5.80
N GLY A 352 -29.96 10.95 5.59
CA GLY A 352 -29.90 11.71 4.35
C GLY A 352 -31.10 12.62 4.08
N CYS A 353 -30.89 13.63 3.24
CA CYS A 353 -31.89 14.58 2.76
C CYS A 353 -31.31 15.37 1.58
N SER A 354 -32.13 16.15 0.88
CA SER A 354 -31.67 16.95 -0.28
C SER A 354 -30.55 17.92 0.09
N GLN A 355 -30.58 18.55 1.27
CA GLN A 355 -29.50 19.44 1.68
C GLN A 355 -28.17 18.67 1.88
N PHE A 356 -28.24 17.42 2.37
CA PHE A 356 -27.05 16.59 2.54
C PHE A 356 -26.44 16.20 1.20
N GLU A 357 -27.27 15.92 0.20
CA GLU A 357 -26.79 15.63 -1.15
C GLU A 357 -26.01 16.79 -1.78
N ALA A 358 -26.30 18.04 -1.39
CA ALA A 358 -25.50 19.19 -1.83
C ALA A 358 -24.02 19.12 -1.41
N THR A 359 -23.73 18.39 -0.33
CA THR A 359 -22.36 18.23 0.19
C THR A 359 -21.56 17.18 -0.57
N ARG A 360 -22.22 16.13 -1.08
CA ARG A 360 -21.57 14.92 -1.62
C ARG A 360 -20.57 15.20 -2.74
N PRO A 361 -20.86 16.04 -3.75
CA PRO A 361 -19.89 16.40 -4.79
C PRO A 361 -18.66 17.15 -4.26
N ASN A 362 -18.74 17.66 -3.02
CA ASN A 362 -17.79 18.58 -2.41
C ASN A 362 -17.02 17.97 -1.24
N TRP A 363 -17.20 16.68 -0.93
CA TRP A 363 -16.45 16.01 0.14
C TRP A 363 -14.95 16.13 -0.07
N LEU A 364 -14.23 16.25 1.04
CA LEU A 364 -12.78 16.23 1.07
C LEU A 364 -12.28 14.82 1.32
N GLN A 365 -11.02 14.56 0.95
CA GLN A 365 -10.35 13.30 1.22
C GLN A 365 -9.20 13.54 2.21
N SER A 366 -9.04 12.65 3.18
CA SER A 366 -7.93 12.72 4.14
C SER A 366 -6.58 12.68 3.41
N PRO A 367 -5.60 13.50 3.83
CA PRO A 367 -4.29 13.53 3.18
C PRO A 367 -3.48 12.25 3.47
N ALA A 368 -2.41 12.05 2.70
CA ALA A 368 -1.47 10.96 2.93
C ALA A 368 -0.06 11.45 3.32
N ALA A 369 0.71 10.59 4.00
CA ALA A 369 2.11 10.87 4.35
C ALA A 369 3.04 10.87 3.14
N VAL A 370 2.84 9.91 2.23
CA VAL A 370 3.47 9.88 0.91
C VAL A 370 2.40 10.08 -0.16
N GLN A 371 2.66 11.01 -1.07
CA GLN A 371 1.68 11.52 -2.01
C GLN A 371 2.22 11.37 -3.43
N VAL A 372 1.46 10.72 -4.32
CA VAL A 372 1.82 10.54 -5.74
C VAL A 372 0.69 11.04 -6.64
N SER A 373 0.90 12.07 -7.45
CA SER A 373 -0.09 12.60 -8.40
C SER A 373 0.59 13.27 -9.58
N ALA A 374 -0.09 13.39 -10.73
CA ALA A 374 0.49 13.86 -11.98
C ALA A 374 1.89 13.24 -12.20
N ALA A 375 1.92 11.90 -12.17
CA ALA A 375 3.15 11.13 -12.11
C ALA A 375 3.02 9.77 -12.80
N ASN A 376 4.12 9.24 -13.33
CA ASN A 376 4.15 7.89 -13.87
C ASN A 376 5.43 7.11 -13.58
N ASN A 377 5.39 5.77 -13.65
CA ASN A 377 6.57 4.92 -13.45
C ASN A 377 7.25 5.17 -12.08
N ILE A 378 6.45 5.18 -11.01
CA ILE A 378 6.93 5.38 -9.63
C ILE A 378 6.88 4.05 -8.88
N THR A 379 7.97 3.69 -8.22
CA THR A 379 8.06 2.44 -7.45
C THR A 379 8.45 2.72 -6.00
N PHE A 380 7.71 2.15 -5.05
CA PHE A 380 8.13 1.98 -3.67
C PHE A 380 8.28 0.49 -3.40
N THR A 381 9.46 0.08 -2.97
CA THR A 381 9.76 -1.34 -2.76
C THR A 381 10.56 -1.55 -1.49
N ASP A 382 10.32 -2.68 -0.81
CA ASP A 382 11.11 -3.08 0.35
C ASP A 382 11.13 -1.97 1.44
N ALA A 383 10.04 -1.18 1.51
CA ALA A 383 9.93 0.03 2.31
C ALA A 383 9.06 -0.20 3.56
N GLN A 384 9.10 0.74 4.50
CA GLN A 384 8.22 0.73 5.67
C GLN A 384 7.47 2.05 5.80
N PHE A 385 6.17 2.00 6.03
CA PHE A 385 5.32 3.16 6.26
C PHE A 385 4.62 2.98 7.60
N VAL A 386 5.23 3.54 8.65
CA VAL A 386 4.84 3.24 10.03
C VAL A 386 4.68 4.49 10.86
N ASN A 387 3.80 4.44 11.87
CA ASN A 387 3.66 5.54 12.83
C ASN A 387 3.32 6.88 12.13
N LEU A 388 2.29 6.85 11.26
CA LEU A 388 1.82 7.99 10.47
C LEU A 388 0.46 8.48 10.98
N GLY A 389 0.28 9.79 11.08
CA GLY A 389 -0.93 10.45 11.61
C GLY A 389 -2.12 10.51 10.66
N GLN A 390 -1.99 9.92 9.46
CA GLN A 390 -3.00 9.89 8.41
C GLN A 390 -2.75 8.68 7.49
N THR A 391 -3.38 8.64 6.30
CA THR A 391 -3.16 7.58 5.31
C THR A 391 -1.67 7.45 4.97
N ALA A 392 -1.16 6.23 4.83
CA ALA A 392 0.26 6.03 4.52
C ALA A 392 0.63 6.53 3.12
N ILE A 393 -0.09 6.06 2.10
CA ILE A 393 0.19 6.37 0.69
C ILE A 393 -1.09 6.78 -0.04
N GLY A 394 -1.06 7.95 -0.66
CA GLY A 394 -2.11 8.47 -1.53
C GLY A 394 -1.65 8.51 -2.98
N ILE A 395 -2.36 7.81 -3.88
CA ILE A 395 -2.02 7.68 -5.29
C ILE A 395 -3.14 8.24 -6.15
N GLY A 396 -2.88 9.35 -6.82
CA GLY A 396 -3.85 10.02 -7.66
C GLY A 396 -5.09 10.42 -6.87
N ASN A 397 -4.92 10.90 -5.64
CA ASN A 397 -6.01 11.40 -4.82
C ASN A 397 -6.46 12.78 -5.31
N ASP A 398 -7.60 13.27 -4.81
CA ASP A 398 -8.09 14.59 -5.17
C ASP A 398 -7.07 15.68 -4.81
N ALA A 399 -7.09 16.80 -5.54
CA ALA A 399 -6.17 17.93 -5.32
C ALA A 399 -6.17 18.44 -3.87
N ASN A 400 -7.29 18.29 -3.15
CA ASN A 400 -7.43 18.68 -1.74
C ASN A 400 -6.67 17.78 -0.74
N ALA A 401 -6.32 16.55 -1.14
CA ALA A 401 -5.55 15.60 -0.34
C ALA A 401 -4.05 15.64 -0.70
N HIS A 402 -3.69 16.43 -1.71
CA HIS A 402 -2.33 16.65 -2.16
C HIS A 402 -1.84 18.04 -1.74
N ALA A 403 -0.75 18.08 -0.98
CA ALA A 403 -0.13 19.34 -0.57
C ALA A 403 0.47 20.15 -1.74
N SER A 404 0.67 19.50 -2.91
CA SER A 404 1.05 20.18 -4.14
C SER A 404 -0.09 20.99 -4.77
N GLY A 405 -1.34 20.72 -4.39
CA GLY A 405 -2.56 21.24 -5.04
C GLY A 405 -2.87 20.58 -6.39
N VAL A 406 -2.04 19.64 -6.86
CA VAL A 406 -2.28 18.87 -8.09
C VAL A 406 -2.63 17.45 -7.67
N GLY A 407 -3.85 17.01 -7.99
CA GLY A 407 -4.33 15.65 -7.71
C GLY A 407 -4.35 14.78 -8.96
N LEU A 408 -4.84 13.54 -8.81
CA LEU A 408 -5.15 12.60 -9.90
C LEU A 408 -3.96 12.37 -10.88
N GLY A 409 -4.20 11.76 -12.04
CA GLY A 409 -3.21 11.59 -13.11
C GLY A 409 -2.00 10.73 -12.76
N ALA A 410 -2.18 9.70 -11.94
CA ALA A 410 -1.15 8.73 -11.60
C ALA A 410 -1.23 7.50 -12.52
N SER A 411 -0.11 7.08 -13.11
CA SER A 411 -0.07 5.86 -13.95
C SER A 411 1.17 5.00 -13.75
N ASN A 412 1.06 3.67 -13.89
CA ASN A 412 2.19 2.76 -13.72
C ASN A 412 2.91 2.96 -12.37
N ILE A 413 2.15 2.86 -11.28
CA ILE A 413 2.65 3.03 -9.91
C ILE A 413 2.71 1.67 -9.24
N THR A 414 3.85 1.34 -8.63
CA THR A 414 4.06 0.06 -7.95
C THR A 414 4.41 0.26 -6.48
N ILE A 415 3.64 -0.36 -5.59
CA ILE A 415 3.95 -0.51 -4.17
C ILE A 415 4.13 -1.99 -3.88
N THR A 416 5.34 -2.42 -3.52
CA THR A 416 5.60 -3.85 -3.31
C THR A 416 6.56 -4.18 -2.18
N ARG A 417 6.46 -5.40 -1.63
CA ARG A 417 7.36 -5.93 -0.60
C ARG A 417 7.54 -5.01 0.60
N SER A 418 6.51 -4.22 0.91
CA SER A 418 6.58 -3.17 1.91
C SER A 418 5.71 -3.51 3.12
N GLU A 419 6.06 -2.89 4.25
CA GLU A 419 5.32 -2.98 5.51
C GLU A 419 4.57 -1.66 5.73
N ILE A 420 3.25 -1.72 5.94
CA ILE A 420 2.42 -0.55 6.22
C ILE A 420 1.70 -0.81 7.54
N ALA A 421 2.16 -0.21 8.63
CA ALA A 421 1.67 -0.61 9.94
C ALA A 421 1.62 0.50 10.99
N ARG A 422 0.73 0.35 11.98
CA ARG A 422 0.62 1.28 13.13
C ARG A 422 0.33 2.72 12.70
N ASN A 423 -0.54 2.86 11.70
CA ASN A 423 -0.94 4.18 11.20
C ASN A 423 -2.30 4.56 11.79
N VAL A 424 -2.45 5.86 12.07
CA VAL A 424 -3.66 6.42 12.67
C VAL A 424 -4.89 6.26 11.77
N ALA A 425 -4.68 6.25 10.45
CA ALA A 425 -5.73 6.10 9.44
C ALA A 425 -5.39 4.97 8.43
N GLY A 426 -5.72 5.15 7.15
CA GLY A 426 -5.65 4.12 6.10
C GLY A 426 -4.23 3.69 5.69
N GLY A 427 -4.16 2.59 4.93
CA GLY A 427 -2.92 2.12 4.31
C GLY A 427 -2.65 2.83 2.99
N ILE A 428 -3.17 2.27 1.89
CA ILE A 428 -2.96 2.76 0.53
C ILE A 428 -4.31 3.16 -0.08
N VAL A 429 -4.43 4.42 -0.51
CA VAL A 429 -5.65 4.95 -1.15
C VAL A 429 -5.33 5.39 -2.57
N VAL A 430 -6.04 4.81 -3.54
CA VAL A 430 -5.88 5.08 -4.97
C VAL A 430 -7.15 5.72 -5.52
N GLY A 431 -7.00 6.87 -6.16
CA GLY A 431 -8.11 7.64 -6.73
C GLY A 431 -8.73 8.68 -5.78
N GLY A 432 -9.56 9.54 -6.34
CA GLY A 432 -10.28 10.60 -5.62
C GLY A 432 -11.76 10.26 -5.39
N VAL A 433 -12.49 11.20 -4.78
CA VAL A 433 -13.91 11.09 -4.44
C VAL A 433 -14.78 12.16 -5.12
N ARG A 434 -14.17 13.08 -5.87
CA ARG A 434 -14.85 14.19 -6.55
C ARG A 434 -15.06 13.95 -8.04
N ALA A 435 -15.74 14.91 -8.69
CA ALA A 435 -16.13 14.88 -10.09
C ALA A 435 -15.03 14.41 -11.05
N ASP A 436 -13.84 15.03 -10.98
CA ASP A 436 -12.74 14.70 -11.88
C ASP A 436 -12.15 13.31 -11.64
N ALA A 437 -12.36 12.68 -10.48
CA ALA A 437 -11.88 11.32 -10.23
C ALA A 437 -12.65 10.28 -11.07
N HIS A 438 -13.97 10.47 -11.22
CA HIS A 438 -14.84 9.53 -11.95
C HIS A 438 -15.15 9.97 -13.38
N HIS A 439 -15.21 11.27 -13.63
CA HIS A 439 -15.52 11.90 -14.92
C HIS A 439 -14.56 13.07 -15.17
N PRO A 440 -13.28 12.78 -15.43
CA PRO A 440 -12.24 13.79 -15.54
C PRO A 440 -12.52 14.79 -16.66
N SER A 441 -12.43 16.07 -16.34
CA SER A 441 -12.45 17.17 -17.31
C SER A 441 -11.23 17.18 -18.24
N ASP A 442 -10.13 16.53 -17.82
CA ASP A 442 -8.92 16.32 -18.60
C ASP A 442 -8.49 14.84 -18.56
N GLN A 443 -8.32 14.22 -19.73
CA GLN A 443 -7.96 12.79 -19.83
C GLN A 443 -6.64 12.42 -19.13
N ARG A 444 -5.75 13.39 -18.89
CA ARG A 444 -4.50 13.20 -18.13
C ARG A 444 -4.73 12.97 -16.65
N MET A 445 -5.91 13.29 -16.13
CA MET A 445 -6.29 13.05 -14.73
C MET A 445 -6.66 11.58 -14.46
N VAL A 446 -6.86 10.75 -15.49
CA VAL A 446 -7.24 9.34 -15.28
C VAL A 446 -6.13 8.58 -14.57
N ASN A 447 -6.44 8.04 -13.39
CA ASN A 447 -5.57 7.11 -12.69
C ASN A 447 -5.65 5.72 -13.31
N ARG A 448 -4.50 5.10 -13.58
CA ARG A 448 -4.46 3.79 -14.24
C ARG A 448 -3.23 2.95 -13.92
N ASP A 449 -3.31 1.65 -14.16
CA ASP A 449 -2.14 0.75 -14.13
C ASP A 449 -1.40 0.80 -12.78
N ILE A 450 -2.13 0.53 -11.70
CA ILE A 450 -1.60 0.61 -10.34
C ILE A 450 -1.39 -0.80 -9.79
N THR A 451 -0.21 -1.11 -9.28
CA THR A 451 0.13 -2.42 -8.71
C THR A 451 0.45 -2.28 -7.23
N ILE A 452 -0.31 -2.99 -6.39
CA ILE A 452 -0.07 -3.09 -4.94
C ILE A 452 0.12 -4.57 -4.63
N SER A 453 1.36 -5.02 -4.40
CA SER A 453 1.59 -6.46 -4.23
C SER A 453 2.65 -6.88 -3.22
N ASN A 454 2.47 -8.04 -2.60
CA ASN A 454 3.45 -8.61 -1.67
C ASN A 454 3.72 -7.70 -0.45
N ASN A 455 2.74 -6.92 -0.03
CA ASN A 455 2.87 -6.05 1.14
C ASN A 455 2.20 -6.69 2.35
N ARG A 456 2.62 -6.26 3.54
CA ARG A 456 1.88 -6.47 4.78
C ARG A 456 1.27 -5.15 5.23
N LEU A 457 -0.02 -5.17 5.55
CA LEU A 457 -0.76 -4.00 6.01
C LEU A 457 -1.51 -4.34 7.29
N HIS A 458 -1.11 -3.77 8.43
CA HIS A 458 -1.71 -4.16 9.70
C HIS A 458 -1.68 -3.09 10.78
N ASP A 459 -2.52 -3.25 11.81
CA ASP A 459 -2.64 -2.27 12.91
C ASP A 459 -2.89 -0.85 12.38
N LEU A 460 -3.82 -0.72 11.43
CA LEU A 460 -4.21 0.57 10.82
C LEU A 460 -5.51 1.08 11.44
N GLY A 461 -5.82 2.36 11.24
CA GLY A 461 -7.03 2.97 11.82
C GLY A 461 -6.99 3.01 13.34
N VAL A 462 -5.80 3.19 13.92
CA VAL A 462 -5.60 3.19 15.38
C VAL A 462 -6.45 4.26 16.08
N GLU A 463 -6.64 5.42 15.44
CA GLU A 463 -7.61 6.42 15.89
C GLU A 463 -8.75 6.58 14.89
N HIS A 464 -8.48 6.79 13.60
CA HIS A 464 -9.53 6.95 12.59
C HIS A 464 -10.02 5.58 12.14
N ARG A 465 -11.01 5.01 12.85
CA ARG A 465 -11.36 3.60 12.68
C ARG A 465 -12.10 3.28 11.38
N GLY A 466 -12.83 4.25 10.80
CA GLY A 466 -13.65 4.11 9.58
C GLY A 466 -12.89 3.91 8.26
N ILE A 467 -11.59 3.58 8.34
CA ILE A 467 -10.66 3.42 7.23
C ILE A 467 -10.49 1.95 6.83
N VAL A 468 -9.82 1.71 5.69
CA VAL A 468 -9.46 0.37 5.22
C VAL A 468 -7.96 0.28 4.91
N SER A 469 -7.46 -0.94 4.69
CA SER A 469 -6.04 -1.15 4.36
C SER A 469 -5.70 -0.68 2.94
N VAL A 470 -6.53 -1.06 1.96
CA VAL A 470 -6.41 -0.64 0.56
C VAL A 470 -7.77 -0.20 0.05
N LEU A 471 -7.85 1.03 -0.46
CA LEU A 471 -9.03 1.57 -1.15
C LEU A 471 -8.64 1.92 -2.59
N THR A 472 -9.35 1.37 -3.57
CA THR A 472 -9.33 1.88 -4.95
C THR A 472 -10.68 2.49 -5.27
N THR A 473 -10.75 3.80 -5.54
CA THR A 473 -12.01 4.46 -5.92
C THR A 473 -12.25 4.33 -7.43
N TYR A 474 -12.09 5.40 -8.20
CA TYR A 474 -12.25 5.45 -9.65
C TYR A 474 -10.90 5.36 -10.34
N VAL A 475 -10.53 4.13 -10.71
CA VAL A 475 -9.22 3.78 -11.29
C VAL A 475 -9.43 2.76 -12.39
N THR A 476 -8.59 2.80 -13.43
CA THR A 476 -8.56 1.77 -14.48
C THR A 476 -7.39 0.81 -14.25
N ASN A 477 -7.64 -0.50 -14.30
CA ASN A 477 -6.57 -1.52 -14.28
C ASN A 477 -5.68 -1.49 -13.01
N ALA A 478 -6.27 -1.28 -11.83
CA ALA A 478 -5.56 -1.50 -10.57
C ALA A 478 -5.51 -2.99 -10.20
N THR A 479 -4.34 -3.50 -9.80
CA THR A 479 -4.15 -4.86 -9.31
C THR A 479 -3.59 -4.84 -7.89
N VAL A 480 -4.39 -5.30 -6.94
CA VAL A 480 -3.99 -5.51 -5.54
C VAL A 480 -3.84 -7.01 -5.34
N SER A 481 -2.61 -7.49 -5.20
CA SER A 481 -2.36 -8.93 -5.18
C SER A 481 -1.35 -9.42 -4.17
N TYR A 482 -1.60 -10.60 -3.59
CA TYR A 482 -0.64 -11.24 -2.69
C TYR A 482 -0.25 -10.35 -1.50
N ASN A 483 -1.18 -9.59 -0.93
CA ASN A 483 -0.93 -8.82 0.29
C ASN A 483 -1.45 -9.56 1.52
N GLU A 484 -0.84 -9.33 2.67
CA GLU A 484 -1.37 -9.72 3.98
C GLU A 484 -2.04 -8.52 4.62
N VAL A 485 -3.29 -8.66 5.07
CA VAL A 485 -4.02 -7.61 5.78
C VAL A 485 -4.55 -8.15 7.08
N TYR A 486 -4.21 -7.51 8.20
CA TYR A 486 -4.73 -7.94 9.50
C TYR A 486 -4.78 -6.88 10.59
N ASN A 487 -5.45 -7.21 11.70
CA ASN A 487 -5.68 -6.32 12.84
C ASN A 487 -6.32 -4.99 12.41
N MET A 488 -7.40 -5.08 11.63
CA MET A 488 -8.14 -3.91 11.15
C MET A 488 -9.37 -3.65 12.02
N PRO A 489 -9.64 -2.39 12.42
CA PRO A 489 -10.85 -2.05 13.16
C PRO A 489 -12.12 -2.25 12.30
N TYR A 490 -12.01 -2.00 11.00
CA TYR A 490 -13.08 -2.04 10.01
C TYR A 490 -12.75 -3.01 8.87
N THR A 491 -13.17 -2.69 7.64
CA THR A 491 -13.04 -3.55 6.46
C THR A 491 -11.58 -3.79 6.09
N GLY A 492 -11.29 -5.00 5.59
CA GLY A 492 -9.98 -5.36 5.07
C GLY A 492 -9.60 -4.54 3.84
N MET A 493 -10.26 -4.80 2.70
CA MET A 493 -10.00 -4.12 1.42
C MET A 493 -11.29 -3.64 0.75
N SER A 494 -11.22 -2.49 0.08
CA SER A 494 -12.37 -1.89 -0.61
C SER A 494 -12.08 -1.55 -2.08
N MET A 495 -13.02 -1.87 -2.96
CA MET A 495 -12.96 -1.55 -4.39
C MET A 495 -14.21 -0.81 -4.89
N GLY A 496 -14.01 0.34 -5.52
CA GLY A 496 -15.07 1.22 -5.99
C GLY A 496 -15.48 2.28 -4.97
N TYR A 497 -16.28 3.25 -5.42
CA TYR A 497 -16.75 4.37 -4.60
C TYR A 497 -17.99 5.01 -5.24
N GLY A 498 -18.78 5.77 -4.47
CA GLY A 498 -19.86 6.61 -5.01
C GLY A 498 -21.25 5.99 -5.08
N TRP A 499 -21.43 4.78 -4.56
CA TRP A 499 -22.76 4.16 -4.38
C TRP A 499 -23.59 4.08 -5.67
N GLY A 500 -22.94 3.93 -6.83
CA GLY A 500 -23.59 3.92 -8.15
C GLY A 500 -24.19 5.26 -8.58
N SER A 501 -24.20 6.28 -7.73
CA SER A 501 -24.77 7.60 -8.02
C SER A 501 -24.09 8.31 -9.19
N ASN A 502 -22.80 8.01 -9.39
CA ASN A 502 -21.95 8.54 -10.44
C ASN A 502 -21.81 7.62 -11.65
N ASP A 503 -22.42 6.42 -11.64
CA ASP A 503 -22.34 5.51 -12.78
C ASP A 503 -23.15 6.05 -13.99
N ALA A 504 -22.90 5.48 -15.17
CA ALA A 504 -23.74 5.72 -16.34
C ALA A 504 -25.22 5.40 -16.02
N GLY A 505 -26.07 6.41 -16.18
CA GLY A 505 -27.50 6.35 -15.85
C GLY A 505 -27.81 6.60 -14.38
N GLY A 506 -26.83 6.76 -13.49
CA GLY A 506 -27.00 7.06 -12.07
C GLY A 506 -27.87 6.06 -11.30
N SER A 507 -28.45 6.52 -10.18
CA SER A 507 -29.38 5.76 -9.33
C SER A 507 -30.66 6.56 -9.09
N ASN A 508 -31.82 5.89 -9.22
CA ASN A 508 -33.10 6.54 -8.95
C ASN A 508 -33.26 6.88 -7.46
N HIS A 509 -32.69 6.09 -6.56
CA HIS A 509 -32.70 6.38 -5.13
C HIS A 509 -32.04 7.74 -4.82
N TYR A 510 -30.91 8.03 -5.47
CA TYR A 510 -30.24 9.32 -5.34
C TYR A 510 -30.94 10.45 -6.09
N ALA A 511 -31.70 10.14 -7.16
CA ALA A 511 -32.58 11.10 -7.80
C ALA A 511 -33.71 11.55 -6.87
N ASP A 512 -34.37 10.61 -6.19
CA ASP A 512 -35.45 10.88 -5.24
C ASP A 512 -34.97 11.69 -4.03
N ARG A 513 -33.70 11.53 -3.66
CA ARG A 513 -33.03 12.33 -2.62
C ARG A 513 -32.60 13.73 -3.09
N GLY A 514 -32.67 14.01 -4.39
CA GLY A 514 -32.32 15.32 -4.97
C GLY A 514 -30.84 15.53 -5.27
N LEU A 515 -30.01 14.47 -5.31
CA LEU A 515 -28.57 14.60 -5.60
C LEU A 515 -28.30 15.24 -6.96
N TYR A 516 -29.09 14.89 -7.97
CA TYR A 516 -28.90 15.40 -9.33
C TYR A 516 -29.29 16.88 -9.51
N ASN A 517 -29.74 17.55 -8.44
CA ASN A 517 -29.83 19.01 -8.42
C ASN A 517 -28.45 19.68 -8.22
N TYR A 518 -27.47 18.93 -7.74
CA TYR A 518 -26.13 19.43 -7.36
C TYR A 518 -24.99 18.81 -8.18
N GLN A 519 -25.27 17.75 -8.93
CA GLN A 519 -24.34 17.15 -9.88
C GLN A 519 -25.05 16.58 -11.10
N PRO A 520 -24.38 16.43 -12.26
CA PRO A 520 -24.99 15.79 -13.42
C PRO A 520 -25.37 14.34 -13.15
N ARG A 521 -26.48 13.89 -13.76
CA ARG A 521 -26.73 12.47 -13.96
C ARG A 521 -26.00 12.02 -15.21
N TYR A 522 -24.82 11.44 -15.03
CA TYR A 522 -23.93 11.08 -16.14
C TYR A 522 -24.53 9.98 -17.03
N SER A 523 -24.37 10.11 -18.35
CA SER A 523 -24.70 9.06 -19.33
C SER A 523 -23.48 8.23 -19.73
N THR A 524 -22.28 8.72 -19.44
CA THR A 524 -21.00 8.06 -19.69
C THR A 524 -20.59 7.18 -18.51
N ALA A 525 -19.74 6.20 -18.76
CA ALA A 525 -19.15 5.39 -17.71
C ALA A 525 -18.11 6.18 -16.90
N THR A 526 -17.94 5.79 -15.62
CA THR A 526 -16.82 6.26 -14.81
C THR A 526 -15.50 5.66 -15.29
N THR A 527 -14.38 6.16 -14.78
CA THR A 527 -13.04 5.58 -15.03
C THR A 527 -12.81 4.23 -14.34
N ALA A 528 -13.70 3.78 -13.44
CA ALA A 528 -13.56 2.52 -12.71
C ALA A 528 -13.73 1.32 -13.64
N SER A 529 -12.66 0.59 -13.95
CA SER A 529 -12.73 -0.64 -14.75
C SER A 529 -11.51 -1.54 -14.56
N ASN A 530 -11.70 -2.84 -14.75
CA ASN A 530 -10.66 -3.86 -14.71
C ASN A 530 -9.83 -3.87 -13.41
N ASN A 531 -10.40 -3.44 -12.29
CA ASN A 531 -9.69 -3.47 -11.00
C ASN A 531 -9.80 -4.85 -10.35
N ARG A 532 -8.74 -5.28 -9.67
CA ARG A 532 -8.54 -6.70 -9.30
C ARG A 532 -8.01 -6.83 -7.88
N LEU A 533 -8.64 -7.67 -7.05
CA LEU A 533 -8.10 -8.21 -5.80
C LEU A 533 -7.79 -9.69 -5.99
N ILE A 534 -6.50 -10.06 -6.00
CA ILE A 534 -6.07 -11.43 -6.33
C ILE A 534 -5.13 -12.01 -5.28
N GLY A 535 -5.41 -13.21 -4.76
CA GLY A 535 -4.40 -13.91 -3.95
C GLY A 535 -4.09 -13.24 -2.61
N ASN A 536 -4.94 -12.34 -2.10
CA ASN A 536 -4.67 -11.65 -0.84
C ASN A 536 -5.08 -12.53 0.35
N TYR A 537 -4.32 -12.45 1.44
CA TYR A 537 -4.67 -13.06 2.71
C TYR A 537 -5.14 -11.96 3.66
N VAL A 538 -6.42 -11.99 4.03
CA VAL A 538 -7.07 -10.94 4.83
C VAL A 538 -7.69 -11.59 6.06
N HIS A 539 -7.24 -11.20 7.24
CA HIS A 539 -7.69 -11.83 8.48
C HIS A 539 -7.76 -10.90 9.67
N ASP A 540 -8.55 -11.23 10.69
CA ASP A 540 -8.68 -10.41 11.91
C ASP A 540 -9.06 -8.95 11.58
N VAL A 541 -10.10 -8.83 10.74
CA VAL A 541 -10.70 -7.56 10.35
C VAL A 541 -12.05 -7.39 11.04
N MET A 542 -12.65 -6.19 10.93
CA MET A 542 -13.92 -5.85 11.59
C MET A 542 -13.86 -6.01 13.13
N GLN A 543 -12.71 -5.68 13.72
CA GLN A 543 -12.46 -5.88 15.15
C GLN A 543 -13.17 -4.88 16.05
N GLN A 544 -13.53 -3.70 15.53
CA GLN A 544 -14.10 -2.59 16.32
C GLN A 544 -15.33 -1.94 15.66
N MET A 545 -15.50 -2.11 14.34
CA MET A 545 -16.54 -1.46 13.55
C MET A 545 -17.52 -2.45 12.92
N ASN A 546 -18.62 -1.95 12.37
CA ASN A 546 -19.72 -2.72 11.76
C ASN A 546 -19.88 -2.32 10.28
N ASP A 547 -20.84 -2.92 9.58
CA ASP A 547 -21.24 -2.54 8.22
C ASP A 547 -20.11 -2.65 7.20
N GLY A 548 -19.35 -3.73 7.29
CA GLY A 548 -18.17 -3.99 6.48
C GLY A 548 -17.84 -5.47 6.42
N GLY A 549 -16.70 -5.82 5.84
CA GLY A 549 -16.30 -7.21 5.70
C GLY A 549 -14.83 -7.43 5.39
N CYS A 550 -14.49 -8.64 4.97
CA CYS A 550 -13.17 -8.93 4.46
C CYS A 550 -12.88 -8.12 3.19
N ILE A 551 -13.80 -8.19 2.22
CA ILE A 551 -13.74 -7.44 0.96
C ILE A 551 -15.08 -6.73 0.75
N TYR A 552 -15.01 -5.44 0.44
CA TYR A 552 -16.15 -4.56 0.22
C TYR A 552 -16.10 -3.94 -1.17
N THR A 553 -17.25 -3.78 -1.83
CA THR A 553 -17.32 -3.10 -3.13
C THR A 553 -18.42 -2.05 -3.24
N LEU A 554 -18.20 -1.06 -4.10
CA LEU A 554 -19.20 -0.07 -4.52
C LEU A 554 -19.17 0.13 -6.04
N SER A 555 -20.30 0.58 -6.59
CA SER A 555 -20.43 1.07 -7.97
C SER A 555 -20.05 0.09 -9.09
N ALA A 556 -20.34 0.44 -10.34
CA ALA A 556 -19.98 -0.37 -11.49
C ALA A 556 -18.45 -0.44 -11.67
N ASN A 557 -17.95 -1.63 -11.95
CA ASN A 557 -16.55 -1.85 -12.30
C ASN A 557 -16.48 -2.94 -13.38
N PRO A 558 -16.69 -2.56 -14.67
CA PRO A 558 -16.60 -3.51 -15.77
C PRO A 558 -15.24 -4.23 -15.78
N GLY A 559 -15.27 -5.56 -15.73
CA GLY A 559 -14.06 -6.39 -15.64
C GLY A 559 -13.48 -6.51 -14.23
N GLY A 560 -14.20 -6.05 -13.20
CA GLY A 560 -13.81 -6.16 -11.80
C GLY A 560 -13.62 -7.63 -11.39
N LEU A 561 -12.49 -7.95 -10.76
CA LEU A 561 -12.15 -9.32 -10.36
C LEU A 561 -11.77 -9.41 -8.88
N ILE A 562 -12.37 -10.36 -8.19
CA ILE A 562 -12.01 -10.77 -6.83
C ILE A 562 -11.73 -12.26 -6.89
N SER A 563 -10.47 -12.67 -6.93
CA SER A 563 -10.14 -14.09 -7.08
C SER A 563 -9.03 -14.61 -6.21
N ASP A 564 -9.16 -15.89 -5.85
CA ASP A 564 -8.08 -16.62 -5.19
C ASP A 564 -7.67 -15.99 -3.84
N ASN A 565 -8.53 -15.18 -3.21
CA ASN A 565 -8.26 -14.56 -1.91
C ASN A 565 -8.63 -15.51 -0.77
N TYR A 566 -7.92 -15.39 0.35
CA TYR A 566 -8.24 -16.07 1.60
C TYR A 566 -8.68 -15.06 2.66
N CYS A 567 -9.95 -15.13 3.04
CA CYS A 567 -10.55 -14.35 4.11
C CYS A 567 -10.72 -15.22 5.36
N LEU A 568 -10.19 -14.77 6.50
CA LEU A 568 -10.23 -15.53 7.75
C LEU A 568 -10.59 -14.65 8.95
N ARG A 569 -11.68 -14.96 9.66
CA ARG A 569 -12.13 -14.24 10.88
C ARG A 569 -12.49 -12.77 10.62
N THR A 570 -13.77 -12.52 10.42
CA THR A 570 -14.35 -11.17 10.27
C THR A 570 -15.18 -10.77 11.48
N ASN A 571 -14.95 -11.40 12.64
CA ASN A 571 -15.68 -11.13 13.88
C ASN A 571 -17.22 -11.20 13.72
N GLY A 572 -17.71 -12.14 12.91
CA GLY A 572 -19.15 -12.30 12.62
C GLY A 572 -19.71 -11.36 11.54
N HIS A 573 -18.89 -10.48 10.96
CA HIS A 573 -19.27 -9.62 9.83
C HIS A 573 -19.03 -10.30 8.47
N PHE A 574 -19.22 -9.57 7.37
CA PHE A 574 -19.30 -10.17 6.04
C PHE A 574 -17.96 -10.69 5.52
N GLY A 575 -18.00 -11.77 4.72
CA GLY A 575 -16.87 -12.17 3.89
C GLY A 575 -16.72 -11.21 2.71
N LEU A 576 -17.58 -11.36 1.72
CA LEU A 576 -17.70 -10.49 0.56
C LEU A 576 -18.97 -9.63 0.67
N TYR A 577 -18.80 -8.32 0.60
CA TYR A 577 -19.91 -7.37 0.70
C TYR A 577 -20.01 -6.51 -0.57
N PHE A 578 -21.00 -6.80 -1.41
CA PHE A 578 -21.38 -5.96 -2.54
C PHE A 578 -22.34 -4.86 -2.09
N ASP A 579 -21.86 -3.64 -1.92
CA ASP A 579 -22.68 -2.50 -1.50
C ASP A 579 -23.15 -1.66 -2.70
N GLU A 580 -23.94 -0.61 -2.46
CA GLU A 580 -24.73 0.13 -3.44
C GLU A 580 -24.01 0.41 -4.78
N GLY A 581 -24.74 0.19 -5.87
CA GLY A 581 -24.24 0.35 -7.24
C GLY A 581 -23.28 -0.74 -7.72
N SER A 582 -22.83 -1.66 -6.86
CA SER A 582 -21.90 -2.73 -7.26
C SER A 582 -22.43 -3.51 -8.45
N ARG A 583 -21.66 -3.51 -9.56
CA ARG A 583 -21.99 -4.24 -10.79
C ARG A 583 -20.75 -4.70 -11.55
N TYR A 584 -20.92 -5.80 -12.30
CA TYR A 584 -19.90 -6.37 -13.19
C TYR A 584 -18.66 -6.93 -12.48
N TYR A 585 -18.83 -7.32 -11.22
CA TYR A 585 -17.80 -8.01 -10.44
C TYR A 585 -17.84 -9.53 -10.68
N THR A 586 -16.67 -10.11 -10.94
CA THR A 586 -16.45 -11.56 -10.88
C THR A 586 -15.77 -11.91 -9.57
N ALA A 587 -16.43 -12.70 -8.71
CA ALA A 587 -15.85 -13.26 -7.50
C ALA A 587 -15.67 -14.77 -7.66
N ARG A 588 -14.43 -15.25 -7.78
CA ARG A 588 -14.16 -16.68 -7.99
C ARG A 588 -13.00 -17.27 -7.21
N ASN A 589 -13.09 -18.55 -6.85
CA ASN A 589 -12.01 -19.29 -6.18
C ASN A 589 -11.56 -18.67 -4.85
N ASN A 590 -12.40 -17.91 -4.16
CA ASN A 590 -12.03 -17.33 -2.87
C ASN A 590 -12.39 -18.31 -1.73
N VAL A 591 -11.66 -18.23 -0.62
CA VAL A 591 -11.94 -18.98 0.60
C VAL A 591 -12.38 -18.01 1.69
N PHE A 592 -13.56 -18.25 2.28
CA PHE A 592 -14.12 -17.49 3.38
C PHE A 592 -14.28 -18.39 4.61
N SER A 593 -13.36 -18.27 5.57
CA SER A 593 -13.33 -19.09 6.77
C SER A 593 -13.65 -18.25 8.00
N ALA A 594 -14.54 -18.74 8.86
CA ALA A 594 -14.94 -18.07 10.10
C ALA A 594 -15.45 -16.63 9.87
N THR A 595 -16.19 -16.42 8.80
CA THR A 595 -16.92 -15.17 8.54
C THR A 595 -18.36 -15.28 9.04
N GLY A 596 -19.05 -14.15 9.18
CA GLY A 596 -20.52 -14.09 9.17
C GLY A 596 -21.08 -14.52 7.81
N THR A 597 -22.06 -13.79 7.28
CA THR A 597 -22.53 -14.05 5.90
C THR A 597 -21.37 -13.98 4.92
N TRP A 598 -21.08 -15.09 4.23
CA TRP A 598 -19.86 -15.22 3.43
C TRP A 598 -19.91 -14.35 2.18
N ALA A 599 -21.09 -14.16 1.59
CA ALA A 599 -21.34 -13.20 0.52
C ALA A 599 -22.69 -12.53 0.70
N THR A 600 -22.72 -11.21 0.69
CA THR A 600 -23.94 -10.42 0.80
C THR A 600 -23.97 -9.30 -0.23
N ALA A 601 -25.16 -8.92 -0.67
CA ALA A 601 -25.40 -7.74 -1.49
C ALA A 601 -26.45 -6.84 -0.84
N ASN A 602 -26.19 -5.52 -0.84
CA ASN A 602 -27.09 -4.51 -0.27
C ASN A 602 -28.26 -4.17 -1.23
N TYR A 603 -29.22 -5.09 -1.42
CA TYR A 603 -30.31 -4.94 -2.41
C TYR A 603 -31.41 -3.90 -2.06
N TRP A 604 -31.15 -2.97 -1.14
CA TRP A 604 -32.14 -2.02 -0.69
C TRP A 604 -32.53 -1.04 -1.82
N PHE A 605 -33.71 -0.42 -1.69
CA PHE A 605 -34.18 0.70 -2.52
C PHE A 605 -34.15 0.53 -4.05
N ALA A 606 -34.22 -0.72 -4.54
CA ALA A 606 -34.13 -1.04 -5.97
C ALA A 606 -32.83 -0.52 -6.65
N GLU A 607 -31.73 -0.46 -5.90
CA GLU A 607 -30.44 0.01 -6.41
C GLU A 607 -30.00 -0.74 -7.67
N ASN A 608 -29.29 -0.05 -8.56
CA ASN A 608 -28.79 -0.60 -9.81
C ASN A 608 -27.56 -1.47 -9.54
N MET A 609 -27.80 -2.68 -9.05
CA MET A 609 -26.81 -3.67 -8.63
C MET A 609 -27.07 -5.02 -9.31
N GLY A 610 -26.02 -5.80 -9.52
CA GLY A 610 -26.10 -7.13 -10.12
C GLY A 610 -25.06 -7.37 -11.21
N ASN A 611 -25.37 -8.28 -12.14
CA ASN A 611 -24.41 -8.83 -13.10
C ASN A 611 -23.14 -9.36 -12.41
N PHE A 612 -23.31 -9.96 -11.23
CA PHE A 612 -22.22 -10.59 -10.51
C PHE A 612 -21.95 -11.98 -11.08
N THR A 613 -20.68 -12.35 -11.23
CA THR A 613 -20.30 -13.74 -11.47
C THR A 613 -19.65 -14.29 -10.21
N VAL A 614 -20.41 -15.00 -9.38
CA VAL A 614 -19.95 -15.52 -8.08
C VAL A 614 -19.81 -17.04 -8.18
N THR A 615 -18.61 -17.53 -8.47
CA THR A 615 -18.40 -18.93 -8.84
C THR A 615 -17.24 -19.61 -8.13
N ASN A 616 -17.38 -20.90 -7.85
CA ASN A 616 -16.28 -21.74 -7.32
C ASN A 616 -15.63 -21.20 -6.04
N ASN A 617 -16.37 -20.50 -5.18
CA ASN A 617 -15.87 -20.04 -3.88
C ASN A 617 -16.12 -21.10 -2.80
N TRP A 618 -15.31 -21.11 -1.75
CA TRP A 618 -15.48 -22.01 -0.60
C TRP A 618 -15.75 -21.19 0.66
N SER A 619 -16.72 -21.60 1.47
CA SER A 619 -17.08 -20.89 2.69
C SER A 619 -17.35 -21.84 3.86
N SER A 620 -17.06 -21.43 5.08
CA SER A 620 -17.39 -22.23 6.28
C SER A 620 -18.87 -22.21 6.66
N ASN A 621 -19.71 -21.47 5.94
CA ASN A 621 -21.16 -21.41 6.11
C ASN A 621 -21.87 -21.13 4.77
N GLY A 622 -23.16 -21.47 4.68
CA GLY A 622 -23.97 -21.25 3.48
C GLY A 622 -24.73 -19.93 3.43
N SER A 623 -24.48 -18.99 4.35
CA SER A 623 -25.26 -17.75 4.45
C SER A 623 -24.91 -16.80 3.31
N THR A 624 -25.88 -16.58 2.41
CA THR A 624 -25.80 -15.58 1.35
C THR A 624 -27.19 -15.16 0.89
N ASN A 625 -27.33 -13.91 0.46
CA ASN A 625 -28.50 -13.42 -0.27
C ASN A 625 -28.24 -13.25 -1.78
N VAL A 626 -27.02 -13.54 -2.27
CA VAL A 626 -26.66 -13.42 -3.68
C VAL A 626 -27.10 -14.68 -4.42
N THR A 627 -28.12 -14.57 -5.25
CA THR A 627 -28.78 -15.72 -5.89
C THR A 627 -28.57 -15.76 -7.41
N ASN A 628 -28.59 -16.96 -7.98
CA ASN A 628 -28.43 -17.16 -9.43
C ASN A 628 -29.66 -16.64 -10.19
N GLY A 629 -29.44 -15.94 -11.31
CA GLY A 629 -30.50 -15.39 -12.16
C GLY A 629 -31.10 -14.07 -11.66
N ASP A 630 -31.01 -13.77 -10.37
CA ASP A 630 -31.42 -12.47 -9.82
C ASP A 630 -30.52 -11.36 -10.37
N ARG A 631 -31.11 -10.27 -10.87
CA ARG A 631 -30.39 -9.09 -11.38
C ARG A 631 -29.24 -9.40 -12.36
N GLY A 632 -29.38 -10.46 -13.15
CA GLY A 632 -28.36 -10.90 -14.12
C GLY A 632 -27.14 -11.61 -13.49
N ASN A 633 -27.24 -12.00 -12.22
CA ASN A 633 -26.16 -12.71 -11.52
C ASN A 633 -26.02 -14.15 -12.05
N VAL A 634 -24.77 -14.59 -12.16
CA VAL A 634 -24.38 -15.97 -12.42
C VAL A 634 -23.73 -16.52 -11.17
N VAL A 635 -24.43 -17.42 -10.47
CA VAL A 635 -23.96 -18.00 -9.20
C VAL A 635 -23.94 -19.52 -9.32
N SER A 636 -22.75 -20.13 -9.26
CA SER A 636 -22.61 -21.58 -9.43
C SER A 636 -21.31 -22.12 -8.82
N GLY A 637 -21.27 -23.40 -8.47
CA GLY A 637 -20.03 -24.06 -7.99
C GLY A 637 -19.50 -23.59 -6.63
N ASN A 638 -20.21 -22.72 -5.90
CA ASN A 638 -19.82 -22.32 -4.55
C ASN A 638 -20.11 -23.47 -3.55
N VAL A 639 -19.16 -23.77 -2.67
CA VAL A 639 -19.21 -24.93 -1.77
C VAL A 639 -19.15 -24.49 -0.31
N THR A 640 -20.14 -24.87 0.47
CA THR A 640 -20.08 -24.77 1.93
C THR A 640 -19.31 -25.95 2.50
N VAL A 641 -18.26 -25.66 3.26
CA VAL A 641 -17.35 -26.63 3.88
C VAL A 641 -17.69 -26.79 5.35
N THR A 642 -17.97 -28.02 5.78
CA THR A 642 -18.27 -28.37 7.19
C THR A 642 -17.06 -29.04 7.85
N SER A 643 -16.94 -28.87 9.17
CA SER A 643 -15.90 -29.49 10.01
C SER A 643 -14.44 -29.24 9.56
N GLY A 644 -14.19 -28.16 8.80
CA GLY A 644 -12.85 -27.81 8.32
C GLY A 644 -12.31 -28.72 7.21
N ASN A 645 -13.14 -29.57 6.59
CA ASN A 645 -12.74 -30.47 5.51
C ASN A 645 -12.61 -29.74 4.16
N TRP A 646 -11.66 -28.82 4.08
CA TRP A 646 -11.44 -27.98 2.90
C TRP A 646 -11.03 -28.80 1.66
N PRO A 647 -11.69 -28.63 0.50
CA PRO A 647 -11.27 -29.29 -0.74
C PRO A 647 -9.86 -28.86 -1.18
N ALA A 648 -9.18 -29.70 -1.98
CA ALA A 648 -7.81 -29.43 -2.44
C ALA A 648 -7.64 -28.05 -3.12
N GLY A 649 -8.64 -27.61 -3.90
CA GLY A 649 -8.64 -26.28 -4.51
C GLY A 649 -8.65 -25.15 -3.47
N ALA A 650 -9.47 -25.27 -2.42
CA ALA A 650 -9.50 -24.31 -1.32
C ALA A 650 -8.18 -24.30 -0.54
N GLN A 651 -7.60 -25.48 -0.28
CA GLN A 651 -6.30 -25.60 0.39
C GLN A 651 -5.18 -24.94 -0.42
N ALA A 652 -5.19 -25.11 -1.75
CA ALA A 652 -4.23 -24.44 -2.63
C ALA A 652 -4.36 -22.92 -2.58
N VAL A 653 -5.60 -22.40 -2.57
CA VAL A 653 -5.85 -20.96 -2.41
C VAL A 653 -5.34 -20.46 -1.05
N MET A 654 -5.68 -21.14 0.04
CA MET A 654 -5.20 -20.78 1.38
C MET A 654 -3.67 -20.78 1.49
N ALA A 655 -3.01 -21.77 0.88
CA ALA A 655 -1.55 -21.87 0.89
C ALA A 655 -0.86 -20.82 0.01
N ALA A 656 -1.52 -20.38 -1.06
CA ALA A 656 -0.98 -19.40 -2.00
C ALA A 656 -1.35 -17.95 -1.66
N ALA A 657 -2.31 -17.71 -0.76
CA ALA A 657 -2.74 -16.36 -0.41
C ALA A 657 -1.70 -15.63 0.44
N GLY A 658 -1.64 -14.31 0.28
CA GLY A 658 -0.74 -13.43 1.02
C GLY A 658 0.61 -13.21 0.33
N PRO A 659 1.55 -12.53 1.00
CA PRO A 659 2.85 -12.18 0.44
C PRO A 659 3.60 -13.42 0.01
N GLN A 660 3.89 -13.49 -1.28
CA GLN A 660 4.78 -14.51 -1.79
C GLN A 660 6.16 -14.18 -1.25
N GLY A 661 6.72 -15.08 -0.45
CA GLY A 661 7.93 -14.83 0.33
C GLY A 661 9.01 -14.11 -0.49
N GLY A 662 9.39 -12.91 -0.03
CA GLY A 662 10.60 -12.20 -0.46
C GLY A 662 11.90 -12.85 0.03
N GLY A 663 11.91 -14.18 0.22
CA GLY A 663 13.11 -14.96 0.46
C GLY A 663 13.45 -15.73 -0.81
N GLY A 664 14.13 -15.08 -1.77
CA GLY A 664 14.85 -15.76 -2.86
C GLY A 664 14.14 -16.91 -3.58
N GLY A 665 12.81 -16.87 -3.74
CA GLY A 665 12.02 -18.05 -4.12
C GLY A 665 10.79 -17.80 -4.99
N GLY A 666 10.68 -16.62 -5.64
CA GLY A 666 9.93 -16.58 -6.90
C GLY A 666 10.60 -17.54 -7.90
N GLN A 667 9.93 -17.89 -9.00
CA GLN A 667 10.57 -18.56 -10.14
C GLN A 667 11.78 -17.73 -10.60
N GLN A 668 12.92 -17.91 -9.95
CA GLN A 668 14.18 -17.29 -10.33
C GLN A 668 14.69 -18.13 -11.46
N THR A 669 14.46 -17.68 -12.69
CA THR A 669 15.25 -18.16 -13.81
C THR A 669 16.58 -17.43 -13.71
N GLY A 670 17.60 -18.13 -13.23
CA GLY A 670 18.91 -17.55 -12.96
C GLY A 670 20.02 -18.57 -13.11
N GLN A 671 21.24 -18.11 -12.95
CA GLN A 671 22.43 -18.94 -12.89
C GLN A 671 22.64 -19.44 -11.45
N ILE A 672 23.00 -20.71 -11.29
CA ILE A 672 23.48 -21.27 -10.01
C ILE A 672 25.00 -21.22 -10.07
N VAL A 673 25.65 -20.36 -9.29
CA VAL A 673 27.10 -20.11 -9.34
C VAL A 673 27.79 -20.77 -8.16
N GLY A 674 28.78 -21.62 -8.41
CA GLY A 674 29.60 -22.23 -7.36
C GLY A 674 30.47 -21.18 -6.67
N GLY A 675 30.37 -21.10 -5.34
CA GLY A 675 31.05 -20.09 -4.53
C GLY A 675 32.58 -20.18 -4.60
N GLN A 676 33.14 -21.39 -4.67
CA GLN A 676 34.59 -21.58 -4.84
C GLN A 676 35.10 -21.28 -6.25
N SER A 677 34.34 -21.67 -7.28
CA SER A 677 34.80 -21.64 -8.66
C SER A 677 34.43 -20.34 -9.40
N GLY A 678 33.41 -19.62 -8.93
CA GLY A 678 32.78 -18.52 -9.67
C GLY A 678 32.08 -18.97 -10.95
N ARG A 679 31.93 -20.28 -11.17
CA ARG A 679 31.39 -20.91 -12.39
C ARG A 679 29.98 -21.41 -12.18
N CYS A 680 29.24 -21.51 -13.28
CA CYS A 680 27.84 -21.85 -13.29
C CYS A 680 27.62 -23.37 -13.33
N LEU A 681 26.56 -23.85 -12.67
CA LEU A 681 25.99 -25.17 -12.89
C LEU A 681 25.41 -25.24 -14.30
N GLU A 682 25.94 -26.15 -15.11
CA GLU A 682 25.66 -26.26 -16.53
C GLU A 682 25.34 -27.70 -16.93
N ILE A 683 24.47 -27.84 -17.94
CA ILE A 683 24.36 -29.07 -18.72
C ILE A 683 25.25 -29.00 -19.97
N GLY A 684 26.30 -29.82 -19.99
CA GLY A 684 27.36 -29.78 -20.99
C GLY A 684 26.85 -30.02 -22.41
N GLY A 685 27.38 -29.24 -23.36
CA GLY A 685 26.99 -29.32 -24.78
C GLY A 685 25.53 -28.94 -25.06
N SER A 686 24.85 -28.28 -24.09
CA SER A 686 23.41 -27.99 -24.15
C SER A 686 22.54 -29.22 -24.39
N SER A 687 22.99 -30.39 -23.94
CA SER A 687 22.26 -31.65 -24.12
C SER A 687 20.93 -31.64 -23.37
N THR A 688 19.87 -32.13 -24.01
CA THR A 688 18.55 -32.36 -23.41
C THR A 688 18.28 -33.83 -23.12
N THR A 689 19.29 -34.71 -23.29
CA THR A 689 19.18 -36.15 -23.04
C THR A 689 19.13 -36.44 -21.53
N ASN A 690 18.11 -37.19 -21.10
CA ASN A 690 17.99 -37.67 -19.71
C ASN A 690 19.25 -38.45 -19.31
N GLY A 691 19.74 -38.23 -18.10
CA GLY A 691 21.00 -38.82 -17.62
C GLY A 691 22.25 -37.98 -17.86
N THR A 692 22.15 -36.85 -18.59
CA THR A 692 23.30 -35.93 -18.72
C THR A 692 23.66 -35.36 -17.35
N GLN A 693 24.90 -35.57 -16.91
CA GLN A 693 25.41 -35.07 -15.64
C GLN A 693 25.74 -33.58 -15.70
N ALA A 694 25.33 -32.84 -14.66
CA ALA A 694 25.68 -31.44 -14.50
C ALA A 694 27.17 -31.24 -14.23
N GLN A 695 27.70 -30.10 -14.67
CA GLN A 695 29.10 -29.72 -14.53
C GLN A 695 29.27 -28.24 -14.21
N LEU A 696 30.45 -27.84 -13.78
CA LEU A 696 30.85 -26.44 -13.72
C LEU A 696 31.30 -25.95 -15.10
N TRP A 697 30.84 -24.76 -15.47
CA TRP A 697 31.32 -24.06 -16.67
C TRP A 697 31.29 -22.55 -16.49
N ASP A 698 32.12 -21.81 -17.22
CA ASP A 698 32.11 -20.35 -17.18
C ASP A 698 30.71 -19.81 -17.47
N CYS A 699 30.29 -18.80 -16.70
CA CYS A 699 28.95 -18.25 -16.76
C CYS A 699 28.76 -17.43 -18.06
N GLN A 700 28.09 -18.02 -19.05
CA GLN A 700 27.85 -17.44 -20.37
C GLN A 700 26.37 -17.09 -20.61
N GLY A 701 25.48 -17.47 -19.68
CA GLY A 701 24.06 -17.10 -19.70
C GLY A 701 23.20 -17.84 -20.73
N GLY A 702 23.74 -18.92 -21.30
CA GLY A 702 23.03 -19.83 -22.22
C GLY A 702 21.86 -20.56 -21.54
N THR A 703 20.91 -21.08 -22.33
CA THR A 703 19.72 -21.78 -21.82
C THR A 703 20.06 -23.02 -20.98
N ASN A 704 21.21 -23.64 -21.22
CA ASN A 704 21.77 -24.77 -20.48
C ASN A 704 22.39 -24.39 -19.11
N GLN A 705 22.41 -23.11 -18.76
CA GLN A 705 22.84 -22.56 -17.47
C GLN A 705 21.72 -21.78 -16.76
N ARG A 706 20.52 -21.72 -17.33
CA ARG A 706 19.36 -21.04 -16.76
C ARG A 706 18.49 -22.04 -16.03
N TRP A 707 18.48 -21.91 -14.71
CA TRP A 707 17.73 -22.77 -13.82
C TRP A 707 16.58 -21.98 -13.23
N THR A 708 15.38 -22.53 -13.31
CA THR A 708 14.17 -22.02 -12.67
C THR A 708 13.90 -22.84 -11.43
N TYR A 709 14.04 -22.25 -10.25
CA TYR A 709 13.61 -22.91 -9.01
C TYR A 709 12.07 -22.81 -8.89
N THR A 710 11.37 -23.95 -8.88
CA THR A 710 9.90 -24.00 -8.91
C THR A 710 9.29 -24.06 -7.51
N ALA A 711 8.00 -23.72 -7.38
CA ALA A 711 7.25 -23.91 -6.14
C ALA A 711 7.22 -25.38 -5.67
N GLY A 712 7.38 -26.34 -6.61
CA GLY A 712 7.57 -27.76 -6.32
C GLY A 712 8.98 -28.14 -5.85
N ARG A 713 9.82 -27.15 -5.51
CA ARG A 713 11.23 -27.32 -5.10
C ARG A 713 12.14 -27.94 -6.17
N GLN A 714 11.77 -27.86 -7.44
CA GLN A 714 12.59 -28.39 -8.53
C GLN A 714 13.55 -27.31 -9.04
N LEU A 715 14.78 -27.70 -9.42
CA LEU A 715 15.67 -26.86 -10.21
C LEU A 715 15.49 -27.24 -11.67
N MET A 716 14.67 -26.49 -12.41
CA MET A 716 14.27 -26.80 -13.78
C MET A 716 15.15 -26.10 -14.81
N VAL A 717 15.59 -26.81 -15.84
CA VAL A 717 16.32 -26.30 -17.01
C VAL A 717 15.56 -26.64 -18.30
N TYR A 718 15.69 -25.81 -19.33
CA TYR A 718 14.96 -25.92 -20.61
C TYR A 718 13.42 -25.89 -20.52
N GLY A 719 12.84 -25.60 -19.34
CA GLY A 719 11.40 -25.54 -19.12
C GLY A 719 10.71 -26.90 -18.93
N ASN A 720 11.41 -28.02 -19.08
CA ASN A 720 10.85 -29.37 -18.91
C ASN A 720 11.81 -30.42 -18.31
N LYS A 721 13.08 -30.07 -18.04
CA LYS A 721 14.05 -30.95 -17.41
C LYS A 721 14.36 -30.48 -15.99
N CYS A 722 14.54 -31.40 -15.06
CA CYS A 722 14.81 -31.10 -13.65
C CYS A 722 16.16 -31.68 -13.24
N LEU A 723 16.90 -30.97 -12.37
CA LEU A 723 18.05 -31.54 -11.67
C LEU A 723 17.57 -32.71 -10.81
N ASP A 724 18.23 -33.85 -10.95
CA ASP A 724 17.76 -35.14 -10.47
C ASP A 724 18.92 -35.90 -9.81
N ALA A 725 18.69 -36.43 -8.62
CA ALA A 725 19.60 -37.37 -7.99
C ALA A 725 19.45 -38.75 -8.66
N SER A 726 20.45 -39.11 -9.47
CA SER A 726 20.40 -40.28 -10.36
C SER A 726 19.94 -41.55 -9.63
N GLY A 727 18.90 -42.19 -10.17
CA GLY A 727 18.36 -43.45 -9.64
C GLY A 727 17.75 -43.32 -8.24
N GLN A 728 17.30 -42.13 -7.82
CA GLN A 728 16.88 -41.84 -6.44
C GLN A 728 17.97 -42.11 -5.40
N GLY A 729 19.24 -41.99 -5.78
CA GLY A 729 20.37 -42.29 -4.92
C GLY A 729 20.46 -41.37 -3.70
N THR A 730 20.73 -41.96 -2.53
CA THR A 730 20.89 -41.26 -1.25
C THR A 730 22.29 -41.41 -0.65
N ALA A 731 23.24 -41.98 -1.40
CA ALA A 731 24.62 -42.18 -0.97
C ALA A 731 25.57 -41.11 -1.52
N ASN A 732 26.68 -40.88 -0.82
CA ASN A 732 27.78 -40.04 -1.31
C ASN A 732 28.26 -40.51 -2.68
N GLY A 733 28.47 -39.57 -3.60
CA GLY A 733 28.86 -39.83 -4.98
C GLY A 733 27.69 -40.08 -5.94
N THR A 734 26.43 -40.03 -5.48
CA THR A 734 25.26 -40.05 -6.38
C THR A 734 25.37 -38.90 -7.38
N LEU A 735 25.20 -39.17 -8.67
CA LEU A 735 25.37 -38.15 -9.72
C LEU A 735 24.18 -37.17 -9.71
N ALA A 736 24.46 -35.87 -9.87
CA ALA A 736 23.45 -34.87 -10.18
C ALA A 736 23.29 -34.78 -11.71
N ILE A 737 22.17 -35.29 -12.21
CA ILE A 737 21.86 -35.39 -13.65
C ILE A 737 20.64 -34.54 -13.99
N ILE A 738 20.30 -34.41 -15.28
CA ILE A 738 18.97 -33.96 -15.68
C ILE A 738 18.07 -35.14 -16.06
N TRP A 739 16.79 -35.01 -15.75
CA TRP A 739 15.73 -35.92 -16.18
C TRP A 739 14.45 -35.14 -16.52
N ASP A 740 13.50 -35.77 -17.20
CA ASP A 740 12.16 -35.18 -17.34
C ASP A 740 11.57 -34.87 -15.97
N CYS A 741 11.02 -33.67 -15.81
CA CYS A 741 10.37 -33.27 -14.57
C CYS A 741 9.16 -34.18 -14.31
N ASN A 742 9.20 -34.95 -13.21
CA ASN A 742 8.19 -35.96 -12.87
C ASN A 742 7.61 -35.78 -11.45
N GLY A 743 8.08 -34.77 -10.71
CA GLY A 743 7.57 -34.40 -9.39
C GLY A 743 8.05 -35.29 -8.23
N GLN A 744 8.88 -36.31 -8.50
CA GLN A 744 9.43 -37.19 -7.47
C GLN A 744 10.40 -36.45 -6.55
N VAL A 745 10.60 -36.99 -5.34
CA VAL A 745 11.38 -36.34 -4.27
C VAL A 745 12.88 -36.24 -4.61
N ASN A 746 13.42 -37.12 -5.45
CA ASN A 746 14.80 -37.03 -5.97
C ASN A 746 15.03 -35.82 -6.91
N GLN A 747 13.97 -35.13 -7.33
CA GLN A 747 14.04 -33.89 -8.10
C GLN A 747 13.77 -32.64 -7.25
N GLN A 748 13.55 -32.81 -5.95
CA GLN A 748 13.26 -31.72 -5.04
C GLN A 748 14.53 -31.34 -4.26
N TRP A 749 14.78 -30.03 -4.18
CA TRP A 749 15.99 -29.45 -3.62
C TRP A 749 15.61 -28.34 -2.64
N SER A 750 16.29 -28.28 -1.49
CA SER A 750 16.22 -27.15 -0.58
C SER A 750 17.38 -26.21 -0.89
N VAL A 751 17.08 -25.01 -1.37
CA VAL A 751 18.06 -23.93 -1.52
C VAL A 751 18.14 -23.18 -0.19
N ASN A 752 19.25 -23.32 0.53
CA ASN A 752 19.38 -22.87 1.92
C ASN A 752 20.04 -21.49 2.00
N SER A 753 19.66 -20.70 3.02
CA SER A 753 20.22 -19.36 3.26
C SER A 753 21.72 -19.35 3.60
N ASN A 754 22.27 -20.51 3.99
CA ASN A 754 23.69 -20.70 4.27
C ASN A 754 24.54 -20.97 3.02
N GLY A 755 23.95 -20.90 1.82
CA GLY A 755 24.63 -21.12 0.53
C GLY A 755 24.65 -22.57 0.04
N THR A 756 24.15 -23.54 0.81
CA THR A 756 24.07 -24.93 0.34
C THR A 756 22.79 -25.21 -0.46
N ILE A 757 22.85 -26.15 -1.40
CA ILE A 757 21.67 -26.75 -2.06
C ILE A 757 21.61 -28.21 -1.63
N THR A 758 20.55 -28.64 -0.95
CA THR A 758 20.42 -30.02 -0.44
C THR A 758 19.31 -30.79 -1.13
N GLY A 759 19.52 -32.07 -1.42
CA GLY A 759 18.47 -32.94 -1.94
C GLY A 759 17.43 -33.22 -0.86
N VAL A 760 16.14 -33.01 -1.14
CA VAL A 760 15.06 -33.25 -0.16
C VAL A 760 14.98 -34.72 0.24
N GLN A 761 15.25 -35.64 -0.70
CA GLN A 761 15.22 -37.09 -0.42
C GLN A 761 16.41 -37.57 0.41
N SER A 762 17.62 -37.11 0.10
CA SER A 762 18.87 -37.64 0.66
C SER A 762 19.41 -36.84 1.83
N GLY A 763 19.04 -35.55 1.93
CA GLY A 763 19.67 -34.59 2.84
C GLY A 763 21.12 -34.23 2.47
N LEU A 764 21.66 -34.76 1.37
CA LEU A 764 23.03 -34.51 0.90
C LEU A 764 23.12 -33.19 0.15
N CYS A 765 24.31 -32.58 0.16
CA CYS A 765 24.62 -31.33 -0.51
C CYS A 765 25.00 -31.55 -1.98
N LEU A 766 24.61 -30.62 -2.85
CA LEU A 766 25.13 -30.49 -4.21
C LEU A 766 26.60 -30.06 -4.12
N ASP A 767 27.49 -30.84 -4.72
CA ASP A 767 28.94 -30.78 -4.50
C ASP A 767 29.72 -30.77 -5.83
N ALA A 768 30.63 -29.81 -5.99
CA ALA A 768 31.61 -29.82 -7.07
C ALA A 768 32.73 -30.82 -6.76
N SER A 769 32.75 -31.94 -7.50
CA SER A 769 33.54 -33.13 -7.20
C SER A 769 35.02 -32.82 -6.97
N GLY A 770 35.53 -33.29 -5.82
CA GLY A 770 36.95 -33.17 -5.48
C GLY A 770 37.45 -31.74 -5.29
N GLN A 771 36.55 -30.80 -4.96
CA GLN A 771 36.84 -29.35 -4.90
C GLN A 771 37.38 -28.78 -6.23
N GLY A 772 37.03 -29.41 -7.35
CA GLY A 772 37.44 -28.94 -8.67
C GLY A 772 36.83 -27.58 -8.98
N THR A 773 37.63 -26.68 -9.57
CA THR A 773 37.18 -25.34 -9.97
C THR A 773 37.17 -25.13 -11.47
N ALA A 774 37.70 -26.06 -12.27
CA ALA A 774 37.85 -25.92 -13.72
C ALA A 774 36.53 -26.21 -14.48
N ASN A 775 36.43 -25.69 -15.70
CA ASN A 775 35.38 -26.06 -16.66
C ASN A 775 35.36 -27.59 -16.87
N GLY A 776 34.19 -28.19 -16.82
CA GLY A 776 33.98 -29.64 -16.93
C GLY A 776 34.04 -30.40 -15.61
N THR A 777 34.34 -29.75 -14.47
CA THR A 777 34.25 -30.39 -13.15
C THR A 777 32.83 -30.91 -12.92
N LYS A 778 32.69 -32.20 -12.62
CA LYS A 778 31.39 -32.85 -12.44
C LYS A 778 30.75 -32.54 -11.09
N VAL A 779 29.42 -32.46 -11.07
CA VAL A 779 28.64 -32.20 -9.86
C VAL A 779 27.97 -33.50 -9.39
N HIS A 780 28.03 -33.78 -8.10
CA HIS A 780 27.43 -34.95 -7.45
C HIS A 780 26.81 -34.58 -6.11
N LEU A 781 26.24 -35.55 -5.40
CA LEU A 781 25.72 -35.41 -4.05
C LEU A 781 26.74 -35.94 -3.04
N TRP A 782 26.99 -35.17 -1.98
CA TRP A 782 27.92 -35.56 -0.92
C TRP A 782 27.44 -35.08 0.44
N ALA A 783 27.93 -35.71 1.51
CA ALA A 783 27.64 -35.30 2.88
C ALA A 783 27.99 -33.82 3.08
N CYS A 784 27.05 -33.06 3.63
CA CYS A 784 27.25 -31.64 3.89
C CYS A 784 28.36 -31.44 4.93
N HIS A 785 29.47 -30.82 4.53
CA HIS A 785 30.64 -30.59 5.37
C HIS A 785 31.05 -29.11 5.42
N GLY A 786 30.23 -28.22 4.86
CA GLY A 786 30.45 -26.77 4.90
C GLY A 786 31.62 -26.27 4.03
N GLY A 787 32.17 -27.11 3.17
CA GLY A 787 33.26 -26.72 2.26
C GLY A 787 32.77 -25.75 1.18
N SER A 788 33.68 -24.93 0.64
CA SER A 788 33.36 -23.93 -0.38
C SER A 788 32.88 -24.53 -1.72
N ASN A 789 33.24 -25.78 -2.00
CA ASN A 789 32.75 -26.57 -3.14
C ASN A 789 31.26 -27.00 -3.01
N GLN A 790 30.64 -26.79 -1.85
CA GLN A 790 29.22 -27.02 -1.58
C GLN A 790 28.42 -25.71 -1.46
N GLN A 791 29.08 -24.57 -1.70
CA GLN A 791 28.47 -23.24 -1.62
C GLN A 791 28.03 -22.79 -3.01
N TRP A 792 26.82 -22.26 -3.10
CA TRP A 792 26.16 -21.88 -4.34
C TRP A 792 25.40 -20.57 -4.14
N THR A 793 25.43 -19.72 -5.17
CA THR A 793 24.68 -18.46 -5.20
C THR A 793 23.74 -18.46 -6.41
N LEU A 794 22.47 -18.12 -6.18
CA LEU A 794 21.53 -17.85 -7.26
C LEU A 794 21.72 -16.42 -7.77
N ARG A 795 22.00 -16.25 -9.06
CA ARG A 795 22.14 -14.96 -9.75
C ARG A 795 21.04 -14.84 -10.81
N SER A 796 20.15 -13.86 -10.64
CA SER A 796 19.13 -13.49 -11.64
C SER A 796 19.72 -12.64 -12.76
#